data_AF-A0A7X9G829-F1
#
_entry.id   AF-A0A7X9G829-F1
#
_cell.length_a   1.000
_cell.length_b   1.000
_cell.length_c   1.000
_cell.angle_alpha   90.00
_cell.angle_beta   90.00
_cell.angle_gamma   90.00
#
_symmetry.space_group_name_H-M   'P 1'
#
loop_
_entity.id
_entity.type
_entity.pdbx_description
1 polymer ?
#
loop_
_entity_poly.entity_id
_entity_poly.type
_entity_poly.pdbx_seq_one_letter_code
_entity_poly.pdbx_strand_id
1 'polypeptide(L)'
;MSFRKLFFVLALTLAGLGVAQELVLLQGIARGATGQHERDRFFAVVRRNYEALGVKFKVLRDDAVTVEALGGAKLAILPYNASLPENSLAALKTFVAQGGKLAVFYHSDAALLSLIGIERVEYCGGENMKGVAGIRFTEGALPFAPEILPHPSWNILEPTLKTDSDAKVIGRFITADGQDMKRAGVVLSGNGLYFAHVLLSEDPGASRRFLMALAGHFIPGLWEQAVQARLDKLGKVGGLGGMDALQARLRHLNHEEGNRLLAQARTCLDSALSFRHQRRYGDALSKVEEATTLARRAYAVSSPSRRGELRGAWIHSAYGIADWGWDKTVKALADHGFNAIFPNMLWGYVADYPSEVLPVHPRVAAAGDQVQQCLEACRKYGLEMHVWKVNWNMGSHTPEALRQQMIAAGRVQMTSDGKETYYLAPHIQENFDLEVAAMLELARKYPVDGIHFDYIRYPGADADFSPSAREAFEAVLGRVVPDWPKDCMSGGALRREYNVWRGNNINRLVETVYREAKKLRPELMVSAAVFADWDSSPHSIAQQSDLWFAKGWLDFICPMNYTVSNVALERFLRRQLAGVGQRMPLYAGLGAYLHDDAALTTEQIQLARRLGAAGIICFQHSRGFAENFLPELGSGVMSLPAGKILPHRWPAVNFTRVGEAADVARDYAEIGERLDWQVAPATGRLSRDVTVTLAIDGLPSDEPVTVRTRGRNLQCSFAPGRGGYHQLELSDKQRGLFARSPALHVLSDEELAERRLQEGPPAFHNDGGLRVGVWQHNAYGAAIILTALNAEAGFDAAPLYNLKAESLQACQIVILPQPRSQSELFREDAYRELLRDYVQSGGRLLVTHALVGIRGYVNAFPELVATAQEPALPGAEWRLRGRHPATAGLGPELFQSTFGDRIAMTPGAMGRVVAETPGGEAIMVVGQLGKGRYAACGLGLAIGPKDKDCELSVAERTLLLSTLRWLGERAPTAKSK
;
A
#
# COMPACT_ATOMS: atom_id res chain seq x y z
N MET A 1 -36.35 24.40 -23.60
CA MET A 1 -37.13 23.37 -22.88
C MET A 1 -37.03 22.08 -23.70
N SER A 2 -36.13 21.16 -23.34
CA SER A 2 -35.93 19.91 -24.11
C SER A 2 -35.22 18.86 -23.25
N PHE A 3 -35.83 17.68 -23.18
CA PHE A 3 -35.39 16.31 -22.88
C PHE A 3 -34.14 15.98 -22.01
N ARG A 4 -33.14 16.85 -21.87
CA ARG A 4 -31.96 16.63 -21.01
C ARG A 4 -32.22 16.77 -19.50
N LYS A 5 -33.21 17.59 -19.09
CA LYS A 5 -33.55 17.76 -17.67
C LYS A 5 -34.31 16.57 -17.07
N LEU A 6 -35.01 15.77 -17.88
CA LEU A 6 -35.80 14.65 -17.36
C LEU A 6 -34.94 13.42 -17.05
N PHE A 7 -33.85 13.19 -17.80
CA PHE A 7 -32.90 12.10 -17.50
C PHE A 7 -32.02 12.40 -16.27
N PHE A 8 -31.65 13.67 -16.06
CA PHE A 8 -30.86 14.07 -14.89
C PHE A 8 -31.68 14.04 -13.59
N VAL A 9 -32.97 14.38 -13.65
CA VAL A 9 -33.86 14.33 -12.47
C VAL A 9 -34.28 12.89 -12.14
N LEU A 10 -34.38 11.97 -13.11
CA LEU A 10 -34.66 10.55 -12.83
C LEU A 10 -33.43 9.78 -12.33
N ALA A 11 -32.20 10.19 -12.71
CA ALA A 11 -30.97 9.61 -12.18
C ALA A 11 -30.64 10.10 -10.76
N LEU A 12 -31.04 11.32 -10.39
CA LEU A 12 -30.80 11.89 -9.06
C LEU A 12 -31.85 11.53 -8.00
N THR A 13 -33.07 11.12 -8.36
CA THR A 13 -34.03 10.58 -7.39
C THR A 13 -33.78 9.12 -7.01
N LEU A 14 -32.90 8.41 -7.72
CA LEU A 14 -32.45 7.06 -7.35
C LEU A 14 -31.15 7.04 -6.53
N ALA A 15 -30.44 8.16 -6.41
CA ALA A 15 -29.17 8.25 -5.65
C ALA A 15 -29.36 8.63 -4.16
N GLY A 16 -30.56 9.06 -3.76
CA GLY A 16 -30.88 9.50 -2.38
C GLY A 16 -31.72 8.52 -1.55
N LEU A 17 -32.15 7.40 -2.13
CA LEU A 17 -32.64 6.25 -1.36
C LEU A 17 -31.44 5.34 -1.15
N GLY A 18 -30.91 5.28 0.06
CA GLY A 18 -29.82 4.36 0.38
C GLY A 18 -30.21 2.94 -0.06
N VAL A 19 -29.62 2.46 -1.15
CA VAL A 19 -29.83 1.08 -1.59
C VAL A 19 -29.28 0.21 -0.47
N ALA A 20 -30.17 -0.40 0.30
CA ALA A 20 -29.77 -1.29 1.39
C ALA A 20 -28.82 -2.34 0.83
N GLN A 21 -27.63 -2.46 1.40
CA GLN A 21 -26.67 -3.48 0.99
C GLN A 21 -27.19 -4.83 1.47
N GLU A 22 -27.61 -5.67 0.52
CA GLU A 22 -28.24 -6.98 0.81
C GLU A 22 -27.24 -8.00 1.39
N LEU A 23 -25.93 -7.76 1.23
CA LEU A 23 -24.85 -8.60 1.76
C LEU A 23 -24.13 -7.90 2.92
N VAL A 24 -23.95 -8.60 4.03
CA VAL A 24 -23.20 -8.14 5.21
C VAL A 24 -22.03 -9.10 5.49
N LEU A 25 -20.83 -8.55 5.68
CA LEU A 25 -19.66 -9.29 6.18
C LEU A 25 -19.43 -8.91 7.66
N LEU A 26 -19.38 -9.91 8.54
CA LEU A 26 -19.12 -9.71 9.96
C LEU A 26 -17.62 -9.84 10.26
N GLN A 27 -16.98 -8.73 10.61
CA GLN A 27 -15.59 -8.71 11.03
C GLN A 27 -15.45 -9.28 12.44
N GLY A 28 -14.66 -10.36 12.55
CA GLY A 28 -14.41 -11.02 13.83
C GLY A 28 -13.59 -10.18 14.79
N ILE A 29 -14.00 -10.16 16.06
CA ILE A 29 -13.21 -9.55 17.15
C ILE A 29 -12.56 -10.65 17.98
N ALA A 30 -11.28 -10.46 18.28
CA ALA A 30 -10.51 -11.41 19.06
C ALA A 30 -11.15 -11.66 20.44
N ARG A 31 -11.53 -12.93 20.66
CA ARG A 31 -11.95 -13.49 21.94
C ARG A 31 -11.31 -14.88 22.04
N GLY A 32 -10.62 -15.18 23.15
CA GLY A 32 -9.90 -16.44 23.34
C GLY A 32 -8.49 -16.46 22.72
N ALA A 33 -7.99 -17.66 22.41
CA ALA A 33 -6.58 -17.90 22.08
C ALA A 33 -6.12 -17.37 20.71
N THR A 34 -7.05 -17.20 19.76
CA THR A 34 -6.73 -16.71 18.41
C THR A 34 -6.71 -15.18 18.34
N GLY A 35 -5.57 -14.62 17.91
CA GLY A 35 -5.37 -13.17 17.80
C GLY A 35 -6.13 -12.48 16.67
N GLN A 36 -6.26 -11.15 16.75
CA GLN A 36 -7.00 -10.32 15.78
C GLN A 36 -6.42 -10.42 14.36
N HIS A 37 -5.10 -10.51 14.23
CA HIS A 37 -4.42 -10.57 12.93
C HIS A 37 -4.89 -11.74 12.06
N GLU A 38 -5.10 -12.91 12.67
CA GLU A 38 -5.55 -14.10 11.95
C GLU A 38 -7.01 -13.98 11.49
N ARG A 39 -7.87 -13.35 12.31
CA ARG A 39 -9.26 -13.03 11.96
C ARG A 39 -9.33 -12.03 10.81
N ASP A 40 -8.55 -10.97 10.88
CA ASP A 40 -8.46 -9.97 9.83
C ASP A 40 -7.93 -10.57 8.53
N ARG A 41 -7.00 -11.53 8.60
CA ARG A 41 -6.51 -12.27 7.43
C ARG A 41 -7.64 -12.99 6.70
N PHE A 42 -8.42 -13.84 7.38
CA PHE A 42 -9.49 -14.61 6.73
C PHE A 42 -10.69 -13.75 6.34
N PHE A 43 -11.01 -12.71 7.13
CA PHE A 43 -11.97 -11.68 6.73
C PHE A 43 -11.53 -10.98 5.43
N ALA A 44 -10.25 -10.63 5.31
CA ALA A 44 -9.70 -10.01 4.11
C ALA A 44 -9.78 -10.92 2.87
N VAL A 45 -9.62 -12.25 3.03
CA VAL A 45 -9.80 -13.21 1.93
C VAL A 45 -11.22 -13.10 1.36
N VAL A 46 -12.25 -13.24 2.19
CA VAL A 46 -13.65 -13.15 1.73
C VAL A 46 -13.96 -11.77 1.13
N ARG A 47 -13.53 -10.70 1.83
CA ARG A 47 -13.73 -9.31 1.41
C ARG A 47 -13.14 -9.03 0.02
N ARG A 48 -11.87 -9.38 -0.21
CA ARG A 48 -11.17 -9.12 -1.48
C ARG A 48 -11.84 -9.83 -2.65
N ASN A 49 -12.33 -11.05 -2.45
CA ASN A 49 -13.03 -11.80 -3.48
C ASN A 49 -14.35 -11.11 -3.89
N TYR A 50 -15.15 -10.61 -2.94
CA TYR A 50 -16.37 -9.84 -3.27
C TYR A 50 -16.07 -8.47 -3.90
N GLU A 51 -15.02 -7.78 -3.44
CA GLU A 51 -14.57 -6.52 -4.06
C GLU A 51 -14.12 -6.75 -5.52
N ALA A 52 -13.41 -7.86 -5.79
CA ALA A 52 -13.01 -8.26 -7.14
C ALA A 52 -14.21 -8.55 -8.05
N LEU A 53 -15.24 -9.21 -7.51
CA LEU A 53 -16.52 -9.46 -8.18
C LEU A 53 -17.38 -8.19 -8.38
N GLY A 54 -17.03 -7.08 -7.72
CA GLY A 54 -17.83 -5.85 -7.75
C GLY A 54 -19.16 -5.95 -6.99
N VAL A 55 -19.28 -6.94 -6.10
CA VAL A 55 -20.45 -7.10 -5.22
C VAL A 55 -20.35 -6.08 -4.08
N LYS A 56 -21.41 -5.29 -3.90
CA LYS A 56 -21.49 -4.33 -2.79
C LYS A 56 -21.90 -5.04 -1.51
N PHE A 57 -21.22 -4.73 -0.41
CA PHE A 57 -21.51 -5.29 0.91
C PHE A 57 -21.28 -4.29 2.03
N LYS A 58 -21.95 -4.52 3.16
CA LYS A 58 -21.76 -3.81 4.42
C LYS A 58 -20.79 -4.57 5.30
N VAL A 59 -19.95 -3.85 6.05
CA VAL A 59 -19.09 -4.47 7.08
C VAL A 59 -19.58 -4.06 8.46
N LEU A 60 -19.88 -5.02 9.30
CA LEU A 60 -20.20 -4.83 10.72
C LEU A 60 -19.17 -5.56 11.58
N ARG A 61 -18.85 -5.02 12.76
CA ARG A 61 -18.10 -5.77 13.76
C ARG A 61 -19.05 -6.78 14.42
N ASP A 62 -18.52 -7.93 14.80
CA ASP A 62 -19.31 -9.00 15.38
C ASP A 62 -19.80 -8.74 16.82
N ASP A 63 -19.32 -7.66 17.48
CA ASP A 63 -19.84 -7.12 18.75
C ASP A 63 -20.85 -5.98 18.58
N ALA A 64 -21.03 -5.47 17.36
CA ALA A 64 -21.90 -4.34 17.07
C ALA A 64 -23.11 -4.74 16.21
N VAL A 65 -23.47 -6.03 16.22
CA VAL A 65 -24.60 -6.55 15.45
C VAL A 65 -25.90 -6.30 16.20
N THR A 66 -26.81 -5.53 15.59
CA THR A 66 -28.20 -5.33 16.02
C THR A 66 -29.15 -5.57 14.84
N VAL A 67 -30.45 -5.73 15.09
CA VAL A 67 -31.46 -5.91 14.02
C VAL A 67 -31.49 -4.68 13.11
N GLU A 68 -31.40 -3.48 13.69
CA GLU A 68 -31.34 -2.21 12.96
C GLU A 68 -30.05 -2.09 12.14
N ALA A 69 -28.92 -2.55 12.70
CA ALA A 69 -27.64 -2.56 12.01
C ALA A 69 -27.62 -3.54 10.83
N LEU A 70 -28.33 -4.67 10.91
CA LEU A 70 -28.50 -5.60 9.79
C LEU A 70 -29.44 -5.02 8.72
N GLY A 71 -30.51 -4.31 9.11
CA GLY A 71 -31.37 -3.56 8.19
C GLY A 71 -31.89 -4.41 7.02
N GLY A 72 -31.87 -3.87 5.80
CA GLY A 72 -32.29 -4.58 4.57
C GLY A 72 -31.34 -5.67 4.07
N ALA A 73 -30.48 -6.23 4.93
CA ALA A 73 -29.64 -7.36 4.58
C ALA A 73 -30.49 -8.61 4.28
N LYS A 74 -29.98 -9.46 3.38
CA LYS A 74 -30.54 -10.78 3.05
C LYS A 74 -29.58 -11.91 3.41
N LEU A 75 -28.27 -11.63 3.41
CA LEU A 75 -27.23 -12.58 3.77
C LEU A 75 -26.19 -11.93 4.69
N ALA A 76 -25.90 -12.58 5.82
CA ALA A 76 -24.77 -12.23 6.69
C ALA A 76 -23.71 -13.34 6.65
N ILE A 77 -22.46 -12.97 6.40
CA ILE A 77 -21.33 -13.90 6.31
C ILE A 77 -20.41 -13.70 7.52
N LEU A 78 -20.02 -14.82 8.13
CA LEU A 78 -19.08 -14.92 9.24
C LEU A 78 -17.81 -15.63 8.75
N PRO A 79 -16.79 -14.90 8.26
CA PRO A 79 -15.60 -15.50 7.62
C PRO A 79 -14.68 -16.26 8.57
N TYR A 80 -14.59 -15.80 9.83
CA TYR A 80 -13.86 -16.46 10.91
C TYR A 80 -14.10 -15.73 12.25
N ASN A 81 -15.26 -15.96 12.85
CA ASN A 81 -15.71 -15.27 14.05
C ASN A 81 -15.51 -16.14 15.30
N ALA A 82 -15.32 -15.50 16.46
CA ALA A 82 -15.38 -16.20 17.74
C ALA A 82 -16.83 -16.41 18.15
N SER A 83 -17.07 -17.11 19.27
CA SER A 83 -18.37 -17.05 19.95
C SER A 83 -18.82 -15.60 20.10
N LEU A 84 -20.03 -15.35 19.63
CA LEU A 84 -20.60 -14.01 19.53
C LEU A 84 -21.11 -13.55 20.90
N PRO A 85 -21.06 -12.24 21.20
CA PRO A 85 -21.78 -11.70 22.35
C PRO A 85 -23.27 -12.04 22.28
N GLU A 86 -23.91 -12.25 23.44
CA GLU A 86 -25.31 -12.68 23.52
C GLU A 86 -26.26 -11.78 22.71
N ASN A 87 -26.06 -10.46 22.78
CA ASN A 87 -26.87 -9.48 22.04
C ASN A 87 -26.73 -9.65 20.52
N SER A 88 -25.50 -9.87 20.03
CA SER A 88 -25.23 -10.07 18.60
C SER A 88 -25.79 -11.41 18.11
N LEU A 89 -25.68 -12.46 18.92
CA LEU A 89 -26.32 -13.75 18.63
C LEU A 89 -27.85 -13.63 18.60
N ALA A 90 -28.44 -12.91 19.55
CA ALA A 90 -29.89 -12.67 19.59
C ALA A 90 -30.37 -11.91 18.35
N ALA A 91 -29.63 -10.87 17.93
CA ALA A 91 -29.93 -10.14 16.70
C ALA A 91 -29.87 -11.05 15.45
N LEU A 92 -28.88 -11.94 15.35
CA LEU A 92 -28.80 -12.90 14.25
C LEU A 92 -29.93 -13.94 14.27
N LYS A 93 -30.37 -14.38 15.46
CA LYS A 93 -31.55 -15.25 15.60
C LYS A 93 -32.80 -14.56 15.03
N THR A 94 -33.03 -13.31 15.41
CA THR A 94 -34.14 -12.51 14.89
C THR A 94 -34.03 -12.29 13.38
N PHE A 95 -32.83 -12.02 12.88
CA PHE A 95 -32.56 -11.86 11.46
C PHE A 95 -32.93 -13.11 10.65
N VAL A 96 -32.50 -14.30 11.11
CA VAL A 96 -32.86 -15.57 10.46
C VAL A 96 -34.36 -15.83 10.54
N ALA A 97 -35.00 -15.54 11.68
CA ALA A 97 -36.44 -15.67 11.85
C ALA A 97 -37.24 -14.75 10.90
N GLN A 98 -36.66 -13.61 10.51
CA GLN A 98 -37.22 -12.68 9.51
C GLN A 98 -36.87 -13.05 8.06
N GLY A 99 -36.28 -14.23 7.84
CA GLY A 99 -35.95 -14.74 6.51
C GLY A 99 -34.51 -14.45 6.05
N GLY A 100 -33.70 -13.77 6.87
CA GLY A 100 -32.28 -13.59 6.63
C GLY A 100 -31.51 -14.91 6.58
N LYS A 101 -30.38 -14.92 5.85
CA LYS A 101 -29.55 -16.10 5.64
C LYS A 101 -28.18 -15.92 6.25
N LEU A 102 -27.55 -17.02 6.70
CA LEU A 102 -26.20 -17.00 7.26
C LEU A 102 -25.23 -17.81 6.39
N ALA A 103 -24.01 -17.33 6.19
CA ALA A 103 -22.90 -18.16 5.75
C ALA A 103 -21.83 -18.17 6.84
N VAL A 104 -21.58 -19.34 7.43
CA VAL A 104 -20.72 -19.50 8.61
C VAL A 104 -19.50 -20.34 8.25
N PHE A 105 -18.31 -19.78 8.44
CA PHE A 105 -17.04 -20.44 8.19
C PHE A 105 -16.36 -20.75 9.52
N TYR A 106 -15.97 -22.02 9.72
CA TYR A 106 -15.17 -22.49 10.86
C TYR A 106 -15.60 -21.94 12.22
N HIS A 107 -16.78 -22.35 12.68
CA HIS A 107 -17.38 -21.89 13.92
C HIS A 107 -17.88 -23.07 14.77
N SER A 108 -17.89 -22.93 16.09
CA SER A 108 -18.25 -24.03 17.02
C SER A 108 -19.45 -23.75 17.92
N ASP A 109 -20.02 -22.55 17.90
CA ASP A 109 -21.18 -22.20 18.72
C ASP A 109 -22.45 -22.92 18.26
N ALA A 110 -22.95 -23.84 19.09
CA ALA A 110 -24.12 -24.65 18.78
C ALA A 110 -25.41 -23.82 18.58
N ALA A 111 -25.58 -22.71 19.29
CA ALA A 111 -26.79 -21.90 19.20
C ALA A 111 -26.86 -21.15 17.86
N LEU A 112 -25.73 -20.69 17.33
CA LEU A 112 -25.65 -20.11 15.99
C LEU A 112 -25.82 -21.18 14.90
N LEU A 113 -25.06 -22.28 15.01
CA LEU A 113 -25.03 -23.37 14.02
C LEU A 113 -26.38 -24.07 13.88
N SER A 114 -27.12 -24.16 14.99
CA SER A 114 -28.50 -24.64 15.05
C SER A 114 -29.46 -23.90 14.11
N LEU A 115 -29.22 -22.62 13.81
CA LEU A 115 -30.04 -21.81 12.90
C LEU A 115 -29.96 -22.25 11.44
N ILE A 116 -28.85 -22.91 11.07
CA ILE A 116 -28.58 -23.37 9.71
C ILE A 116 -28.57 -24.90 9.59
N GLY A 117 -29.16 -25.61 10.57
CA GLY A 117 -29.38 -27.05 10.52
C GLY A 117 -28.21 -27.91 10.98
N ILE A 118 -27.23 -27.34 11.70
CA ILE A 118 -26.12 -28.07 12.30
C ILE A 118 -26.38 -28.28 13.79
N GLU A 119 -26.26 -29.52 14.27
CA GLU A 119 -26.48 -29.87 15.67
C GLU A 119 -25.24 -29.59 16.52
N ARG A 120 -24.09 -30.07 16.04
CA ARG A 120 -22.77 -29.92 16.68
C ARG A 120 -21.66 -30.07 15.66
N VAL A 121 -20.46 -29.65 16.03
CA VAL A 121 -19.25 -29.84 15.22
C VAL A 121 -18.17 -30.52 16.04
N GLU A 122 -17.31 -31.30 15.40
CA GLU A 122 -16.19 -32.00 16.02
C GLU A 122 -14.88 -31.57 15.36
N TYR A 123 -13.85 -31.29 16.16
CA TYR A 123 -12.53 -30.95 15.62
C TYR A 123 -11.86 -32.19 15.01
N CYS A 124 -11.39 -32.06 13.78
CA CYS A 124 -10.64 -33.10 13.09
C CYS A 124 -9.36 -32.51 12.47
N GLY A 125 -8.20 -33.09 12.77
CA GLY A 125 -6.89 -32.64 12.26
C GLY A 125 -5.83 -33.75 12.31
N GLY A 126 -4.57 -33.39 12.04
CA GLY A 126 -3.45 -34.34 12.06
C GLY A 126 -3.51 -35.36 10.92
N GLU A 127 -3.21 -36.63 11.20
CA GLU A 127 -3.22 -37.71 10.19
C GLU A 127 -4.57 -37.86 9.47
N ASN A 128 -5.69 -37.50 10.13
CA ASN A 128 -7.03 -37.55 9.53
C ASN A 128 -7.28 -36.55 8.39
N MET A 129 -6.43 -35.52 8.31
CA MET A 129 -6.49 -34.45 7.30
C MET A 129 -5.23 -34.43 6.43
N LYS A 130 -4.40 -35.47 6.51
CA LYS A 130 -3.19 -35.59 5.69
C LYS A 130 -3.56 -35.90 4.25
N GLY A 131 -2.96 -35.17 3.31
CA GLY A 131 -3.16 -35.38 1.88
C GLY A 131 -4.44 -34.74 1.30
N VAL A 132 -5.18 -33.94 2.08
CA VAL A 132 -6.31 -33.15 1.61
C VAL A 132 -5.83 -32.18 0.51
N ALA A 133 -6.51 -32.18 -0.62
CA ALA A 133 -6.21 -31.29 -1.74
C ALA A 133 -7.32 -30.27 -2.01
N GLY A 134 -8.57 -30.61 -1.72
CA GLY A 134 -9.69 -29.70 -1.94
C GLY A 134 -11.05 -30.25 -1.55
N ILE A 135 -12.09 -29.56 -1.98
CA ILE A 135 -13.49 -29.90 -1.77
C ILE A 135 -14.15 -30.13 -3.12
N ARG A 136 -14.75 -31.30 -3.33
CA ARG A 136 -15.58 -31.60 -4.50
C ARG A 136 -17.04 -31.29 -4.19
N PHE A 137 -17.69 -30.51 -5.05
CA PHE A 137 -19.10 -30.19 -4.92
C PHE A 137 -19.99 -31.25 -5.58
N THR A 138 -21.14 -31.52 -4.98
CA THR A 138 -22.21 -32.31 -5.59
C THR A 138 -22.77 -31.53 -6.78
N GLU A 139 -22.85 -32.18 -7.94
CA GLU A 139 -23.36 -31.56 -9.16
C GLU A 139 -24.77 -30.98 -8.94
N GLY A 140 -24.99 -29.75 -9.39
CA GLY A 140 -26.27 -29.04 -9.28
C GLY A 140 -26.67 -28.58 -7.88
N ALA A 141 -25.97 -28.99 -6.81
CA ALA A 141 -26.33 -28.64 -5.44
C ALA A 141 -26.13 -27.15 -5.12
N LEU A 142 -25.11 -26.54 -5.72
CA LEU A 142 -24.88 -25.10 -5.71
C LEU A 142 -24.46 -24.66 -7.13
N PRO A 143 -25.42 -24.30 -8.00
CA PRO A 143 -25.13 -23.98 -9.39
C PRO A 143 -24.03 -22.91 -9.52
N PHE A 144 -23.09 -23.13 -10.44
CA PHE A 144 -21.89 -22.31 -10.69
C PHE A 144 -20.77 -22.35 -9.63
N ALA A 145 -20.92 -23.12 -8.54
CA ALA A 145 -19.77 -23.46 -7.72
C ALA A 145 -18.73 -24.20 -8.59
N PRO A 146 -17.42 -24.06 -8.32
CA PRO A 146 -16.42 -24.87 -9.00
C PRO A 146 -16.67 -26.36 -8.73
N GLU A 147 -16.39 -27.24 -9.69
CA GLU A 147 -16.48 -28.69 -9.49
C GLU A 147 -15.62 -29.13 -8.29
N ILE A 148 -14.38 -28.63 -8.27
CA ILE A 148 -13.43 -28.78 -7.18
C ILE A 148 -12.94 -27.40 -6.76
N LEU A 149 -13.00 -27.12 -5.47
CA LEU A 149 -12.34 -25.99 -4.83
C LEU A 149 -11.02 -26.47 -4.21
N PRO A 150 -9.84 -26.12 -4.78
CA PRO A 150 -8.56 -26.40 -4.16
C PRO A 150 -8.52 -25.80 -2.75
N HIS A 151 -8.27 -26.64 -1.75
CA HIS A 151 -8.42 -26.27 -0.35
C HIS A 151 -7.67 -27.28 0.55
N PRO A 152 -6.34 -27.15 0.68
CA PRO A 152 -5.49 -28.06 1.45
C PRO A 152 -5.64 -27.82 2.96
N SER A 153 -6.83 -28.10 3.49
CA SER A 153 -7.16 -27.95 4.90
C SER A 153 -6.32 -28.86 5.79
N TRP A 154 -5.64 -28.28 6.79
CA TRP A 154 -4.90 -29.03 7.81
C TRP A 154 -5.78 -29.45 9.01
N ASN A 155 -6.95 -28.84 9.16
CA ASN A 155 -7.98 -29.23 10.12
C ASN A 155 -9.37 -28.76 9.64
N ILE A 156 -10.43 -29.31 10.25
CA ILE A 156 -11.82 -28.93 10.05
C ILE A 156 -12.61 -28.98 11.36
N LEU A 157 -13.74 -28.28 11.39
CA LEU A 157 -14.83 -28.48 12.33
C LEU A 157 -15.95 -29.24 11.60
N GLU A 158 -15.89 -30.56 11.71
CA GLU A 158 -16.75 -31.49 10.99
C GLU A 158 -18.19 -31.45 11.53
N PRO A 159 -19.20 -31.14 10.70
CA PRO A 159 -20.57 -30.95 11.16
C PRO A 159 -21.35 -32.27 11.31
N THR A 160 -22.12 -32.37 12.39
CA THR A 160 -23.27 -33.28 12.52
C THR A 160 -24.55 -32.51 12.19
N LEU A 161 -25.32 -32.99 11.22
CA LEU A 161 -26.56 -32.34 10.77
C LEU A 161 -27.72 -32.68 11.72
N LYS A 162 -28.64 -31.73 11.92
CA LYS A 162 -29.88 -31.98 12.65
C LYS A 162 -30.81 -32.89 11.84
N THR A 163 -31.35 -33.92 12.49
CA THR A 163 -32.28 -34.90 11.90
C THR A 163 -33.53 -34.25 11.30
N ASP A 164 -34.06 -33.21 11.95
CA ASP A 164 -35.30 -32.52 11.54
C ASP A 164 -35.05 -31.25 10.71
N SER A 165 -33.89 -31.15 10.05
CA SER A 165 -33.54 -29.99 9.22
C SER A 165 -33.44 -30.34 7.73
N ASP A 166 -33.51 -29.32 6.87
CA ASP A 166 -33.30 -29.44 5.43
C ASP A 166 -31.81 -29.36 5.02
N ALA A 167 -30.90 -29.34 5.99
CA ALA A 167 -29.46 -29.24 5.76
C ALA A 167 -28.91 -30.46 5.02
N LYS A 168 -28.07 -30.23 4.01
CA LYS A 168 -27.44 -31.29 3.19
C LYS A 168 -25.97 -31.00 2.97
N VAL A 169 -25.14 -32.05 3.02
CA VAL A 169 -23.75 -31.97 2.59
C VAL A 169 -23.72 -31.80 1.08
N ILE A 170 -23.21 -30.67 0.61
CA ILE A 170 -23.08 -30.33 -0.83
C ILE A 170 -21.63 -30.30 -1.30
N GLY A 171 -20.66 -30.42 -0.39
CA GLY A 171 -19.24 -30.51 -0.72
C GLY A 171 -18.49 -31.43 0.24
N ARG A 172 -17.61 -32.26 -0.30
CA ARG A 172 -16.81 -33.23 0.47
C ARG A 172 -15.31 -33.06 0.21
N PHE A 173 -14.51 -33.27 1.24
CA PHE A 173 -13.05 -33.23 1.10
C PHE A 173 -12.53 -34.39 0.27
N ILE A 174 -11.53 -34.07 -0.56
CA ILE A 174 -10.87 -35.03 -1.45
C ILE A 174 -9.35 -34.99 -1.27
N THR A 175 -8.72 -36.12 -1.53
CA THR A 175 -7.26 -36.25 -1.62
C THR A 175 -6.74 -35.73 -2.96
N ALA A 176 -5.41 -35.61 -3.10
CA ALA A 176 -4.75 -35.13 -4.32
C ALA A 176 -4.99 -36.01 -5.57
N ASP A 177 -5.21 -37.32 -5.39
CA ASP A 177 -5.64 -38.26 -6.44
C ASP A 177 -7.16 -38.28 -6.66
N GLY A 178 -7.89 -37.42 -5.95
CA GLY A 178 -9.32 -37.19 -6.15
C GLY A 178 -10.24 -38.14 -5.37
N GLN A 179 -9.74 -38.97 -4.46
CA GLN A 179 -10.61 -39.86 -3.66
C GLN A 179 -11.44 -39.08 -2.65
N ASP A 180 -12.71 -39.46 -2.47
CA ASP A 180 -13.60 -38.89 -1.45
C ASP A 180 -13.17 -39.35 -0.05
N MET A 181 -12.83 -38.38 0.81
CA MET A 181 -12.46 -38.64 2.21
C MET A 181 -13.67 -38.90 3.11
N LYS A 182 -14.89 -38.81 2.57
CA LYS A 182 -16.19 -38.94 3.26
C LYS A 182 -16.39 -37.92 4.38
N ARG A 183 -15.61 -36.83 4.37
CA ARG A 183 -15.72 -35.72 5.33
C ARG A 183 -16.49 -34.56 4.75
N ALA A 184 -17.45 -34.03 5.50
CA ALA A 184 -18.28 -32.92 5.06
C ALA A 184 -17.49 -31.60 5.06
N GLY A 185 -17.35 -30.97 3.89
CA GLY A 185 -16.69 -29.67 3.74
C GLY A 185 -17.67 -28.51 3.67
N VAL A 186 -18.79 -28.68 2.97
CA VAL A 186 -19.80 -27.64 2.79
C VAL A 186 -21.20 -28.21 2.99
N VAL A 187 -21.99 -27.53 3.81
CA VAL A 187 -23.39 -27.87 4.09
C VAL A 187 -24.28 -26.72 3.69
N LEU A 188 -25.38 -27.00 2.99
CA LEU A 188 -26.38 -26.03 2.57
C LEU A 188 -27.74 -26.36 3.20
N SER A 189 -28.44 -25.34 3.70
CA SER A 189 -29.82 -25.39 4.19
C SER A 189 -30.60 -24.18 3.69
N GLY A 190 -31.92 -24.19 3.85
CA GLY A 190 -32.78 -23.06 3.49
C GLY A 190 -32.49 -21.79 4.29
N ASN A 191 -31.80 -21.89 5.43
CA ASN A 191 -31.41 -20.75 6.27
C ASN A 191 -29.94 -20.33 6.11
N GLY A 192 -29.13 -21.09 5.38
CA GLY A 192 -27.73 -20.71 5.22
C GLY A 192 -26.79 -21.79 4.70
N LEU A 193 -25.49 -21.49 4.80
CA LEU A 193 -24.40 -22.37 4.42
C LEU A 193 -23.39 -22.46 5.56
N TYR A 194 -22.89 -23.65 5.82
CA TYR A 194 -21.76 -23.89 6.72
C TYR A 194 -20.55 -24.39 5.92
N PHE A 195 -19.39 -23.80 6.15
CA PHE A 195 -18.11 -24.22 5.60
C PHE A 195 -17.21 -24.71 6.74
N ALA A 196 -16.76 -25.96 6.66
CA ALA A 196 -16.11 -26.67 7.76
C ALA A 196 -14.71 -26.18 8.13
N HIS A 197 -14.16 -25.23 7.38
CA HIS A 197 -12.88 -24.56 7.62
C HIS A 197 -12.96 -23.07 7.23
N VAL A 198 -11.88 -22.31 7.42
CA VAL A 198 -11.81 -20.93 6.92
C VAL A 198 -11.62 -20.96 5.41
N LEU A 199 -12.04 -19.89 4.72
CA LEU A 199 -11.75 -19.79 3.28
C LEU A 199 -10.27 -19.48 3.08
N LEU A 200 -9.59 -20.36 2.36
CA LEU A 200 -8.18 -20.21 2.03
C LEU A 200 -8.01 -19.55 0.64
N SER A 201 -6.77 -19.20 0.28
CA SER A 201 -6.45 -18.35 -0.88
C SER A 201 -5.61 -19.04 -1.96
N GLU A 202 -5.69 -20.37 -2.07
CA GLU A 202 -4.87 -21.19 -2.98
C GLU A 202 -5.26 -20.98 -4.44
N ASP A 203 -6.56 -20.89 -4.73
CA ASP A 203 -7.09 -20.56 -6.06
C ASP A 203 -8.13 -19.43 -5.94
N PRO A 204 -7.71 -18.17 -6.12
CA PRO A 204 -8.61 -17.02 -6.10
C PRO A 204 -9.73 -17.08 -7.15
N GLY A 205 -9.54 -17.77 -8.28
CA GLY A 205 -10.55 -17.94 -9.30
C GLY A 205 -11.67 -18.88 -8.84
N ALA A 206 -11.29 -20.04 -8.29
CA ALA A 206 -12.23 -20.99 -7.70
C ALA A 206 -12.95 -20.39 -6.48
N SER A 207 -12.24 -19.68 -5.60
CA SER A 207 -12.84 -18.99 -4.44
C SER A 207 -13.85 -17.92 -4.87
N ARG A 208 -13.57 -17.12 -5.92
CA ARG A 208 -14.53 -16.17 -6.49
C ARG A 208 -15.79 -16.87 -7.00
N ARG A 209 -15.64 -17.97 -7.75
CA ARG A 209 -16.79 -18.75 -8.25
C ARG A 209 -17.64 -19.29 -7.10
N PHE A 210 -17.00 -19.88 -6.08
CA PHE A 210 -17.69 -20.40 -4.90
C PHE A 210 -18.46 -19.30 -4.15
N LEU A 211 -17.80 -18.17 -3.83
CA LEU A 211 -18.43 -17.07 -3.10
C LEU A 211 -19.56 -16.39 -3.89
N MET A 212 -19.43 -16.32 -5.21
CA MET A 212 -20.49 -15.81 -6.07
C MET A 212 -21.67 -16.79 -6.14
N ALA A 213 -21.41 -18.09 -6.26
CA ALA A 213 -22.46 -19.11 -6.23
C ALA A 213 -23.22 -19.10 -4.90
N LEU A 214 -22.50 -18.98 -3.77
CA LEU A 214 -23.06 -18.84 -2.43
C LEU A 214 -23.95 -17.59 -2.31
N ALA A 215 -23.43 -16.42 -2.67
CA ALA A 215 -24.17 -15.16 -2.50
C ALA A 215 -25.35 -15.07 -3.47
N GLY A 216 -25.13 -15.48 -4.73
CA GLY A 216 -26.14 -15.48 -5.78
C GLY A 216 -27.25 -16.52 -5.58
N HIS A 217 -26.99 -17.59 -4.81
CA HIS A 217 -28.03 -18.55 -4.41
C HIS A 217 -29.07 -17.90 -3.48
N PHE A 218 -28.60 -17.16 -2.46
CA PHE A 218 -29.50 -16.48 -1.51
C PHE A 218 -30.00 -15.11 -1.97
N ILE A 219 -29.25 -14.45 -2.85
CA ILE A 219 -29.56 -13.13 -3.38
C ILE A 219 -29.40 -13.14 -4.90
N PRO A 220 -30.41 -13.64 -5.65
CA PRO A 220 -30.31 -13.80 -7.10
C PRO A 220 -29.96 -12.51 -7.87
N GLY A 221 -30.35 -11.34 -7.36
CA GLY A 221 -30.03 -10.04 -7.95
C GLY A 221 -28.53 -9.72 -8.01
N LEU A 222 -27.70 -10.34 -7.16
CA LEU A 222 -26.25 -10.12 -7.16
C LEU A 222 -25.58 -10.66 -8.42
N TRP A 223 -26.17 -11.64 -9.09
CA TRP A 223 -25.62 -12.21 -10.32
C TRP A 223 -25.51 -11.17 -11.43
N GLU A 224 -26.58 -10.44 -11.69
CA GLU A 224 -26.56 -9.39 -12.72
C GLU A 224 -25.61 -8.25 -12.35
N GLN A 225 -25.60 -7.88 -11.06
CA GLN A 225 -24.67 -6.87 -10.55
C GLN A 225 -23.21 -7.26 -10.78
N ALA A 226 -22.85 -8.52 -10.47
CA ALA A 226 -21.49 -9.02 -10.68
C ALA A 226 -21.13 -9.02 -12.17
N VAL A 227 -22.01 -9.52 -13.05
CA VAL A 227 -21.79 -9.50 -14.50
C VAL A 227 -21.59 -8.06 -15.01
N GLN A 228 -22.45 -7.12 -14.63
CA GLN A 228 -22.32 -5.72 -15.03
C GLN A 228 -21.01 -5.12 -14.53
N ALA A 229 -20.66 -5.32 -13.26
CA ALA A 229 -19.42 -4.78 -12.69
C ALA A 229 -18.16 -5.31 -13.38
N ARG A 230 -18.19 -6.57 -13.86
CA ARG A 230 -17.08 -7.15 -14.62
C ARG A 230 -17.04 -6.63 -16.06
N LEU A 231 -18.19 -6.45 -16.72
CA LEU A 231 -18.27 -5.78 -18.01
C LEU A 231 -17.73 -4.36 -17.95
N ASP A 232 -18.06 -3.59 -16.91
CA ASP A 232 -17.60 -2.21 -16.72
C ASP A 232 -16.08 -2.09 -16.56
N LYS A 233 -15.42 -3.19 -16.16
CA LYS A 233 -13.96 -3.27 -15.99
C LYS A 233 -13.26 -3.93 -17.19
N LEU A 234 -14.01 -4.49 -18.14
CA LEU A 234 -13.44 -5.27 -19.24
C LEU A 234 -12.55 -4.40 -20.13
N GLY A 235 -11.33 -4.88 -20.38
CA GLY A 235 -10.32 -4.17 -21.17
C GLY A 235 -9.71 -2.93 -20.50
N LYS A 236 -10.09 -2.61 -19.24
CA LYS A 236 -9.41 -1.58 -18.45
C LYS A 236 -8.13 -2.16 -17.85
N VAL A 237 -7.00 -1.87 -18.49
CA VAL A 237 -5.68 -2.42 -18.14
C VAL A 237 -4.59 -1.42 -18.53
N GLY A 238 -3.60 -1.22 -17.66
CA GLY A 238 -2.45 -0.35 -17.92
C GLY A 238 -2.79 1.09 -18.33
N GLY A 239 -3.81 1.67 -17.70
CA GLY A 239 -4.31 3.02 -18.00
C GLY A 239 -5.24 3.12 -19.21
N LEU A 240 -5.48 2.02 -19.94
CA LEU A 240 -6.41 2.00 -21.07
C LEU A 240 -7.85 2.00 -20.56
N GLY A 241 -8.72 2.78 -21.21
CA GLY A 241 -10.13 2.96 -20.80
C GLY A 241 -11.06 1.80 -21.15
N GLY A 242 -10.59 0.78 -21.87
CA GLY A 242 -11.39 -0.36 -22.32
C GLY A 242 -10.82 -1.07 -23.55
N MET A 243 -11.57 -2.04 -24.06
CA MET A 243 -11.17 -2.91 -25.19
C MET A 243 -10.84 -2.16 -26.47
N ASP A 244 -11.51 -1.03 -26.76
CA ASP A 244 -11.25 -0.24 -27.97
C ASP A 244 -9.93 0.52 -27.90
N ALA A 245 -9.58 1.05 -26.72
CA ALA A 245 -8.27 1.66 -26.49
C ALA A 245 -7.14 0.62 -26.63
N LEU A 246 -7.37 -0.60 -26.12
CA LEU A 246 -6.45 -1.72 -26.32
C LEU A 246 -6.33 -2.10 -27.81
N GLN A 247 -7.44 -2.15 -28.55
CA GLN A 247 -7.43 -2.41 -30.00
C GLN A 247 -6.63 -1.36 -30.77
N ALA A 248 -6.81 -0.07 -30.44
CA ALA A 248 -6.10 1.03 -31.07
C ALA A 248 -4.58 0.93 -30.83
N ARG A 249 -4.18 0.65 -29.58
CA ARG A 249 -2.79 0.39 -29.21
C ARG A 249 -2.20 -0.78 -30.00
N LEU A 250 -2.89 -1.92 -30.05
CA LEU A 250 -2.41 -3.12 -30.75
C LEU A 250 -2.23 -2.89 -32.25
N ARG A 251 -3.09 -2.07 -32.88
CA ARG A 251 -2.94 -1.64 -34.27
C ARG A 251 -1.73 -0.74 -34.45
N HIS A 252 -1.54 0.25 -33.58
CA HIS A 252 -0.37 1.12 -33.62
C HIS A 252 0.95 0.33 -33.48
N LEU A 253 0.96 -0.70 -32.63
CA LEU A 253 2.11 -1.58 -32.44
C LEU A 253 2.26 -2.66 -33.53
N ASN A 254 1.30 -2.79 -34.45
CA ASN A 254 1.22 -3.90 -35.41
C ASN A 254 1.41 -5.29 -34.76
N HIS A 255 0.82 -5.50 -33.58
CA HIS A 255 1.11 -6.69 -32.77
C HIS A 255 0.11 -7.83 -33.03
N GLU A 256 0.50 -8.83 -33.83
CA GLU A 256 -0.39 -9.90 -34.30
C GLU A 256 -1.02 -10.73 -33.17
N GLU A 257 -0.21 -11.27 -32.26
CA GLU A 257 -0.70 -12.17 -31.19
C GLU A 257 -1.67 -11.46 -30.24
N GLY A 258 -1.35 -10.23 -29.82
CA GLY A 258 -2.25 -9.39 -29.05
C GLY A 258 -3.58 -9.10 -29.78
N ASN A 259 -3.57 -8.87 -31.10
CA ASN A 259 -4.80 -8.73 -31.88
C ASN A 259 -5.62 -10.03 -31.91
N ARG A 260 -4.97 -11.19 -32.04
CA ARG A 260 -5.63 -12.51 -31.98
C ARG A 260 -6.30 -12.75 -30.63
N LEU A 261 -5.59 -12.49 -29.53
CA LEU A 261 -6.12 -12.61 -28.17
C LEU A 261 -7.29 -11.65 -27.94
N LEU A 262 -7.19 -10.41 -28.44
CA LEU A 262 -8.28 -9.44 -28.30
C LEU A 262 -9.52 -9.84 -29.11
N ALA A 263 -9.35 -10.44 -30.29
CA ALA A 263 -10.46 -10.98 -31.07
C ALA A 263 -11.18 -12.11 -30.32
N GLN A 264 -10.42 -13.04 -29.71
CA GLN A 264 -10.98 -14.09 -28.86
C GLN A 264 -11.74 -13.51 -27.66
N ALA A 265 -11.18 -12.47 -27.02
CA ALA A 265 -11.84 -11.78 -25.92
C ALA A 265 -13.18 -11.14 -26.35
N ARG A 266 -13.28 -10.61 -27.58
CA ARG A 266 -14.54 -10.09 -28.13
C ARG A 266 -15.57 -11.20 -28.36
N THR A 267 -15.16 -12.37 -28.87
CA THR A 267 -16.06 -13.53 -29.00
C THR A 267 -16.61 -13.99 -27.64
N CYS A 268 -15.77 -13.99 -26.60
CA CYS A 268 -16.21 -14.27 -25.23
C CYS A 268 -17.18 -13.20 -24.72
N LEU A 269 -16.93 -11.91 -25.00
CA LEU A 269 -17.84 -10.82 -24.67
C LEU A 269 -19.21 -10.99 -25.35
N ASP A 270 -19.26 -11.32 -26.63
CA ASP A 270 -20.52 -11.54 -27.36
C ASP A 270 -21.31 -12.71 -26.73
N SER A 271 -20.61 -13.79 -26.37
CA SER A 271 -21.21 -14.92 -25.65
C SER A 271 -21.74 -14.51 -24.28
N ALA A 272 -20.99 -13.70 -23.53
CA ALA A 272 -21.40 -13.21 -22.23
C ALA A 272 -22.66 -12.33 -22.31
N LEU A 273 -22.73 -11.44 -23.29
CA LEU A 273 -23.90 -10.58 -23.51
C LEU A 273 -25.13 -11.42 -23.90
N SER A 274 -24.95 -12.44 -24.73
CA SER A 274 -26.01 -13.40 -25.08
C SER A 274 -26.53 -14.17 -23.85
N PHE A 275 -25.64 -14.72 -23.02
CA PHE A 275 -26.03 -15.41 -21.79
C PHE A 275 -26.70 -14.47 -20.80
N ARG A 276 -26.24 -13.23 -20.68
CA ARG A 276 -26.87 -12.22 -19.83
C ARG A 276 -28.30 -11.93 -20.30
N HIS A 277 -28.54 -11.78 -21.61
CA HIS A 277 -29.88 -11.58 -22.16
C HIS A 277 -30.81 -12.77 -21.85
N GLN A 278 -30.26 -13.99 -21.85
CA GLN A 278 -30.96 -15.22 -21.46
C GLN A 278 -31.10 -15.39 -19.93
N ARG A 279 -30.64 -14.43 -19.12
CA ARG A 279 -30.56 -14.49 -17.64
C ARG A 279 -29.72 -15.66 -17.11
N ARG A 280 -28.84 -16.22 -17.93
CA ARG A 280 -27.85 -17.23 -17.57
C ARG A 280 -26.59 -16.57 -17.01
N TYR A 281 -26.74 -15.88 -15.88
CA TYR A 281 -25.72 -14.96 -15.40
C TYR A 281 -24.40 -15.62 -14.98
N GLY A 282 -24.41 -16.86 -14.49
CA GLY A 282 -23.15 -17.54 -14.16
C GLY A 282 -22.34 -17.91 -15.41
N ASP A 283 -23.02 -18.31 -16.50
CA ASP A 283 -22.38 -18.52 -17.80
C ASP A 283 -21.85 -17.20 -18.37
N ALA A 284 -22.64 -16.12 -18.24
CA ALA A 284 -22.23 -14.78 -18.61
C ALA A 284 -20.97 -14.36 -17.85
N LEU A 285 -20.95 -14.52 -16.52
CA LEU A 285 -19.82 -14.17 -15.67
C LEU A 285 -18.57 -14.96 -16.06
N SER A 286 -18.70 -16.27 -16.28
CA SER A 286 -17.62 -17.13 -16.75
C SER A 286 -17.01 -16.60 -18.06
N LYS A 287 -17.84 -16.24 -19.03
CA LYS A 287 -17.39 -15.68 -20.31
C LYS A 287 -16.78 -14.27 -20.19
N VAL A 288 -17.27 -13.42 -19.28
CA VAL A 288 -16.63 -12.12 -19.01
C VAL A 288 -15.26 -12.28 -18.35
N GLU A 289 -15.09 -13.24 -17.44
CA GLU A 289 -13.78 -13.55 -16.86
C GLU A 289 -12.81 -14.04 -17.93
N GLU A 290 -13.23 -14.94 -18.81
CA GLU A 290 -12.42 -15.42 -19.94
C GLU A 290 -12.02 -14.25 -20.86
N ALA A 291 -12.97 -13.38 -21.23
CA ALA A 291 -12.69 -12.18 -22.00
C ALA A 291 -11.69 -11.25 -21.28
N THR A 292 -11.81 -11.11 -19.97
CA THR A 292 -10.91 -10.28 -19.16
C THR A 292 -9.50 -10.84 -19.15
N THR A 293 -9.33 -12.15 -18.93
CA THR A 293 -8.03 -12.82 -18.97
C THR A 293 -7.36 -12.64 -20.34
N LEU A 294 -8.11 -12.88 -21.43
CA LEU A 294 -7.59 -12.72 -22.79
C LEU A 294 -7.18 -11.27 -23.10
N ALA A 295 -7.99 -10.28 -22.71
CA ALA A 295 -7.68 -8.87 -22.90
C ALA A 295 -6.44 -8.43 -22.09
N ARG A 296 -6.31 -8.90 -20.85
CA ARG A 296 -5.16 -8.60 -19.99
C ARG A 296 -3.89 -9.25 -20.50
N ARG A 297 -3.96 -10.49 -20.98
CA ARG A 297 -2.85 -11.15 -21.67
C ARG A 297 -2.46 -10.42 -22.94
N ALA A 298 -3.42 -9.96 -23.76
CA ALA A 298 -3.15 -9.15 -24.94
C ALA A 298 -2.37 -7.87 -24.62
N TYR A 299 -2.68 -7.22 -23.49
CA TYR A 299 -1.90 -6.10 -22.98
C TYR A 299 -0.48 -6.51 -22.54
N ALA A 300 -0.34 -7.60 -21.79
CA ALA A 300 0.95 -8.07 -21.27
C ALA A 300 1.93 -8.40 -22.41
N VAL A 301 1.50 -9.20 -23.39
CA VAL A 301 2.35 -9.63 -24.51
C VAL A 301 2.68 -8.48 -25.47
N SER A 302 1.81 -7.48 -25.59
CA SER A 302 2.05 -6.29 -26.42
C SER A 302 2.78 -5.16 -25.70
N SER A 303 3.21 -5.37 -24.46
CA SER A 303 3.91 -4.34 -23.70
C SER A 303 5.39 -4.26 -24.07
N PRO A 304 5.91 -3.05 -24.36
CA PRO A 304 7.25 -2.91 -24.90
C PRO A 304 8.34 -3.30 -23.91
N SER A 305 9.40 -3.91 -24.41
CA SER A 305 10.57 -4.29 -23.62
C SER A 305 11.65 -3.19 -23.63
N ARG A 306 12.50 -3.18 -22.60
CA ARG A 306 13.58 -2.20 -22.41
C ARG A 306 14.93 -2.90 -22.25
N ARG A 307 16.01 -2.29 -22.78
CA ARG A 307 17.40 -2.78 -22.62
C ARG A 307 18.10 -2.10 -21.43
N GLY A 308 19.27 -2.61 -21.03
CA GLY A 308 20.14 -2.07 -19.99
C GLY A 308 19.48 -1.96 -18.62
N GLU A 309 18.79 -2.98 -18.16
CA GLU A 309 18.14 -2.99 -16.85
C GLU A 309 18.41 -4.30 -16.11
N LEU A 310 18.35 -4.27 -14.78
CA LEU A 310 18.31 -5.50 -13.99
C LEU A 310 16.89 -6.07 -14.02
N ARG A 311 16.80 -7.38 -14.27
CA ARG A 311 15.57 -8.17 -14.23
C ARG A 311 15.83 -9.34 -13.30
N GLY A 312 15.55 -9.10 -12.02
CA GLY A 312 15.84 -10.02 -10.93
C GLY A 312 14.61 -10.79 -10.45
N ALA A 313 14.84 -11.92 -9.79
CA ALA A 313 13.82 -12.58 -9.01
C ALA A 313 14.36 -12.99 -7.63
N TRP A 314 13.62 -12.68 -6.58
CA TRP A 314 13.89 -13.17 -5.22
C TRP A 314 13.26 -14.55 -5.04
N ILE A 315 14.02 -15.49 -4.48
CA ILE A 315 13.53 -16.82 -4.11
C ILE A 315 13.88 -17.13 -2.66
N HIS A 316 12.85 -17.39 -1.84
CA HIS A 316 13.03 -17.62 -0.41
C HIS A 316 13.50 -19.04 -0.07
N SER A 317 13.27 -19.99 -0.98
CA SER A 317 13.75 -21.37 -0.86
C SER A 317 15.23 -21.46 -1.21
N ALA A 318 16.02 -22.08 -0.34
CA ALA A 318 17.42 -22.43 -0.60
C ALA A 318 17.58 -23.62 -1.56
N TYR A 319 16.49 -24.24 -2.02
CA TYR A 319 16.50 -25.50 -2.79
C TYR A 319 15.89 -25.36 -4.19
N GLY A 320 15.76 -24.12 -4.69
CA GLY A 320 14.99 -23.83 -5.90
C GLY A 320 13.48 -23.96 -5.72
N ILE A 321 12.75 -24.00 -6.84
CA ILE A 321 11.29 -24.17 -6.86
C ILE A 321 10.94 -25.63 -6.58
N ALA A 322 10.31 -25.91 -5.44
CA ALA A 322 9.72 -27.21 -5.12
C ALA A 322 10.63 -28.41 -5.49
N ASP A 323 10.19 -29.25 -6.43
CA ASP A 323 10.86 -30.45 -6.95
C ASP A 323 11.79 -30.19 -8.15
N TRP A 324 12.01 -28.93 -8.55
CA TRP A 324 12.76 -28.58 -9.76
C TRP A 324 14.28 -28.59 -9.59
N GLY A 325 14.77 -28.41 -8.36
CA GLY A 325 16.17 -28.09 -8.10
C GLY A 325 16.62 -26.78 -8.78
N TRP A 326 17.91 -26.48 -8.72
CA TRP A 326 18.44 -25.20 -9.20
C TRP A 326 18.50 -25.06 -10.72
N ASP A 327 18.85 -26.12 -11.46
CA ASP A 327 19.01 -26.04 -12.93
C ASP A 327 17.73 -25.55 -13.62
N LYS A 328 16.60 -26.23 -13.37
CA LYS A 328 15.31 -25.85 -13.96
C LYS A 328 14.78 -24.51 -13.40
N THR A 329 15.04 -24.22 -12.13
CA THR A 329 14.64 -22.95 -11.48
C THR A 329 15.30 -21.74 -12.14
N VAL A 330 16.61 -21.81 -12.38
CA VAL A 330 17.37 -20.73 -13.02
C VAL A 330 17.09 -20.69 -14.52
N LYS A 331 16.99 -21.85 -15.19
CA LYS A 331 16.65 -21.92 -16.61
C LYS A 331 15.33 -21.21 -16.91
N ALA A 332 14.32 -21.41 -16.07
CA ALA A 332 13.01 -20.76 -16.25
C ALA A 332 13.11 -19.23 -16.28
N LEU A 333 13.97 -18.62 -15.44
CA LEU A 333 14.24 -17.18 -15.48
C LEU A 333 14.98 -16.78 -16.75
N ALA A 334 16.04 -17.51 -17.10
CA ALA A 334 16.87 -17.24 -18.27
C ALA A 334 16.06 -17.26 -19.58
N ASP A 335 15.23 -18.29 -19.76
CA ASP A 335 14.39 -18.47 -20.94
C ASP A 335 13.39 -17.32 -21.15
N HIS A 336 13.08 -16.57 -20.10
CA HIS A 336 12.09 -15.49 -20.10
C HIS A 336 12.71 -14.10 -19.85
N GLY A 337 14.02 -13.98 -20.10
CA GLY A 337 14.71 -12.69 -20.20
C GLY A 337 15.10 -12.07 -18.85
N PHE A 338 15.10 -12.83 -17.76
CA PHE A 338 15.69 -12.42 -16.47
C PHE A 338 17.20 -12.66 -16.47
N ASN A 339 17.95 -11.82 -15.74
CA ASN A 339 19.41 -11.81 -15.75
C ASN A 339 20.04 -11.83 -14.34
N ALA A 340 19.24 -11.91 -13.28
CA ALA A 340 19.73 -12.06 -11.92
C ALA A 340 18.78 -12.89 -11.05
N ILE A 341 19.32 -13.59 -10.06
CA ILE A 341 18.55 -14.28 -9.02
C ILE A 341 19.11 -13.94 -7.64
N PHE A 342 18.20 -13.81 -6.68
CA PHE A 342 18.51 -13.48 -5.30
C PHE A 342 18.01 -14.60 -4.37
N PRO A 343 18.76 -15.70 -4.22
CA PRO A 343 18.34 -16.85 -3.42
C PRO A 343 18.71 -16.71 -1.96
N ASN A 344 17.74 -16.98 -1.07
CA ASN A 344 18.00 -17.08 0.36
C ASN A 344 18.79 -18.36 0.66
N MET A 345 19.98 -18.24 1.23
CA MET A 345 20.85 -19.39 1.52
C MET A 345 21.23 -19.52 3.00
N LEU A 346 20.83 -18.57 3.84
CA LEU A 346 21.20 -18.52 5.25
C LEU A 346 20.32 -17.54 6.03
N TRP A 347 20.04 -17.91 7.28
CA TRP A 347 19.22 -17.17 8.23
C TRP A 347 20.08 -16.64 9.38
N GLY A 348 19.45 -16.07 10.41
CA GLY A 348 20.14 -15.50 11.57
C GLY A 348 21.16 -16.45 12.23
N TYR A 349 20.91 -17.77 12.21
CA TYR A 349 21.77 -18.74 12.89
C TYR A 349 21.87 -20.12 12.21
N VAL A 350 21.54 -20.21 10.91
CA VAL A 350 21.69 -21.46 10.15
C VAL A 350 22.02 -21.18 8.68
N ALA A 351 22.80 -22.05 8.06
CA ALA A 351 23.15 -21.99 6.63
C ALA A 351 22.66 -23.25 5.88
N ASP A 352 22.23 -23.07 4.63
CA ASP A 352 21.86 -24.15 3.70
C ASP A 352 23.04 -24.54 2.77
N TYR A 353 24.27 -24.33 3.24
CA TYR A 353 25.52 -24.77 2.63
C TYR A 353 26.50 -25.24 3.72
N PRO A 354 27.62 -25.91 3.37
CA PRO A 354 28.64 -26.36 4.32
C PRO A 354 29.42 -25.20 4.97
N SER A 355 28.74 -24.41 5.80
CA SER A 355 29.30 -23.28 6.55
C SER A 355 30.24 -23.75 7.67
N GLU A 356 31.33 -23.02 7.85
CA GLU A 356 32.27 -23.12 8.97
C GLU A 356 31.97 -22.09 10.06
N VAL A 357 31.08 -21.13 9.78
CA VAL A 357 30.69 -20.04 10.69
C VAL A 357 29.35 -20.32 11.38
N LEU A 358 28.35 -20.73 10.62
CA LEU A 358 27.00 -21.01 11.10
C LEU A 358 26.75 -22.53 11.21
N PRO A 359 25.87 -22.95 12.14
CA PRO A 359 25.30 -24.29 12.07
C PRO A 359 24.73 -24.61 10.69
N VAL A 360 24.99 -25.82 10.21
CA VAL A 360 24.51 -26.28 8.90
C VAL A 360 23.11 -26.88 9.06
N HIS A 361 22.18 -26.46 8.20
CA HIS A 361 20.82 -26.99 8.20
C HIS A 361 20.84 -28.51 7.90
N PRO A 362 20.14 -29.38 8.64
CA PRO A 362 20.24 -30.84 8.47
C PRO A 362 19.96 -31.34 7.06
N ARG A 363 19.12 -30.63 6.30
CA ARG A 363 18.78 -30.97 4.92
C ARG A 363 19.98 -30.90 3.97
N VAL A 364 21.04 -30.14 4.28
CA VAL A 364 22.27 -30.07 3.49
C VAL A 364 22.95 -31.43 3.39
N ALA A 365 22.88 -32.28 4.43
CA ALA A 365 23.47 -33.62 4.40
C ALA A 365 22.89 -34.50 3.29
N ALA A 366 21.60 -34.33 2.95
CA ALA A 366 20.93 -35.08 1.90
C ALA A 366 20.88 -34.33 0.55
N ALA A 367 20.77 -33.00 0.58
CA ALA A 367 20.58 -32.19 -0.62
C ALA A 367 21.88 -31.62 -1.20
N GLY A 368 23.00 -31.70 -0.47
CA GLY A 368 24.29 -31.14 -0.85
C GLY A 368 24.38 -29.62 -0.70
N ASP A 369 25.50 -29.07 -1.16
CA ASP A 369 25.80 -27.63 -1.13
C ASP A 369 24.88 -26.84 -2.07
N GLN A 370 23.93 -26.09 -1.51
CA GLN A 370 22.95 -25.36 -2.31
C GLN A 370 23.52 -24.09 -2.95
N VAL A 371 24.52 -23.46 -2.34
CA VAL A 371 25.17 -22.28 -2.93
C VAL A 371 25.91 -22.68 -4.20
N GLN A 372 26.68 -23.77 -4.14
CA GLN A 372 27.41 -24.29 -5.29
C GLN A 372 26.47 -24.70 -6.44
N GLN A 373 25.39 -25.45 -6.13
CA GLN A 373 24.42 -25.89 -7.14
C GLN A 373 23.71 -24.72 -7.83
N CYS A 374 23.29 -23.70 -7.07
CA CYS A 374 22.69 -22.50 -7.64
C CYS A 374 23.67 -21.74 -8.52
N LEU A 375 24.92 -21.59 -8.07
CA LEU A 375 25.98 -20.90 -8.80
C LEU A 375 26.32 -21.58 -10.13
N GLU A 376 26.38 -22.92 -10.16
CA GLU A 376 26.58 -23.69 -11.39
C GLU A 376 25.45 -23.46 -12.40
N ALA A 377 24.20 -23.48 -11.94
CA ALA A 377 23.05 -23.17 -12.78
C ALA A 377 23.09 -21.72 -13.30
N CYS A 378 23.41 -20.75 -12.44
CA CYS A 378 23.56 -19.34 -12.82
C CYS A 378 24.63 -19.15 -13.90
N ARG A 379 25.79 -19.78 -13.76
CA ARG A 379 26.87 -19.76 -14.75
C ARG A 379 26.47 -20.40 -16.07
N LYS A 380 25.77 -21.52 -16.02
CA LYS A 380 25.28 -22.23 -17.20
C LYS A 380 24.32 -21.37 -18.03
N TYR A 381 23.48 -20.58 -17.38
CA TYR A 381 22.44 -19.79 -18.05
C TYR A 381 22.72 -18.27 -18.10
N GLY A 382 23.86 -17.81 -17.56
CA GLY A 382 24.29 -16.41 -17.64
C GLY A 382 23.54 -15.45 -16.73
N LEU A 383 23.08 -15.91 -15.55
CA LEU A 383 22.46 -15.06 -14.53
C LEU A 383 23.48 -14.67 -13.46
N GLU A 384 23.37 -13.45 -12.94
CA GLU A 384 24.08 -13.10 -11.71
C GLU A 384 23.41 -13.72 -10.48
N MET A 385 24.23 -14.17 -9.53
CA MET A 385 23.78 -14.72 -8.25
C MET A 385 24.13 -13.77 -7.11
N HIS A 386 23.11 -13.20 -6.48
CA HIS A 386 23.22 -12.32 -5.33
C HIS A 386 22.67 -13.02 -4.09
N VAL A 387 23.55 -13.56 -3.25
CA VAL A 387 23.12 -14.41 -2.13
C VAL A 387 22.42 -13.58 -1.06
N TRP A 388 21.15 -13.89 -0.85
CA TRP A 388 20.31 -13.28 0.15
C TRP A 388 20.55 -13.97 1.51
N LYS A 389 20.82 -13.15 2.54
CA LYS A 389 20.77 -13.54 3.95
C LYS A 389 19.58 -12.92 4.65
N VAL A 390 18.84 -13.72 5.41
CA VAL A 390 17.94 -13.22 6.44
C VAL A 390 18.77 -12.86 7.67
N ASN A 391 19.01 -11.57 7.92
CA ASN A 391 19.80 -11.06 9.04
C ASN A 391 18.99 -11.09 10.33
N TRP A 392 19.64 -11.46 11.44
CA TRP A 392 19.12 -11.50 12.82
C TRP A 392 17.97 -12.50 13.07
N ASN A 393 16.99 -12.58 12.19
CA ASN A 393 15.83 -13.45 12.32
C ASN A 393 16.20 -14.91 12.03
N MET A 394 16.06 -15.77 13.05
CA MET A 394 16.23 -17.22 12.90
C MET A 394 15.05 -17.86 12.17
N GLY A 395 13.85 -17.29 12.31
CA GLY A 395 12.61 -17.78 11.71
C GLY A 395 12.27 -19.23 12.10
N SER A 396 11.23 -19.77 11.48
CA SER A 396 10.89 -21.20 11.63
C SER A 396 11.90 -22.14 10.96
N HIS A 397 12.68 -21.62 9.99
CA HIS A 397 13.67 -22.36 9.20
C HIS A 397 14.89 -22.82 10.02
N THR A 398 15.35 -22.01 10.98
CA THR A 398 16.40 -22.47 11.92
C THR A 398 15.84 -23.59 12.80
N PRO A 399 16.46 -24.77 12.92
CA PRO A 399 15.95 -25.84 13.78
C PRO A 399 15.61 -25.39 15.21
N GLU A 400 14.50 -25.89 15.77
CA GLU A 400 14.00 -25.46 17.09
C GLU A 400 15.05 -25.57 18.20
N ALA A 401 15.83 -26.66 18.22
CA ALA A 401 16.91 -26.84 19.20
C ALA A 401 17.96 -25.71 19.15
N LEU A 402 18.30 -25.23 17.95
CA LEU A 402 19.24 -24.12 17.77
C LEU A 402 18.63 -22.78 18.19
N ARG A 403 17.32 -22.58 17.94
CA ARG A 403 16.60 -21.40 18.46
C ARG A 403 16.62 -21.36 19.98
N GLN A 404 16.25 -22.47 20.62
CA GLN A 404 16.24 -22.61 22.07
C GLN A 404 17.62 -22.42 22.69
N GLN A 405 18.68 -22.86 22.00
CA GLN A 405 20.05 -22.59 22.43
C GLN A 405 20.36 -21.08 22.49
N MET A 406 19.95 -20.30 21.48
CA MET A 406 20.17 -18.84 21.48
C MET A 406 19.31 -18.10 22.49
N ILE A 407 18.08 -18.58 22.70
CA ILE A 407 17.17 -18.08 23.74
C ILE A 407 17.80 -18.30 25.12
N ALA A 408 18.18 -19.55 25.45
CA ALA A 408 18.78 -19.88 26.74
C ALA A 408 20.11 -19.15 27.00
N ALA A 409 20.82 -18.77 25.94
CA ALA A 409 22.04 -17.98 26.02
C ALA A 409 21.79 -16.46 26.22
N GLY A 410 20.54 -16.00 26.28
CA GLY A 410 20.20 -14.58 26.37
C GLY A 410 20.62 -13.77 25.14
N ARG A 411 20.76 -14.41 23.98
CA ARG A 411 21.27 -13.80 22.74
C ARG A 411 20.17 -13.24 21.84
N VAL A 412 18.91 -13.27 22.28
CA VAL A 412 17.75 -12.86 21.50
C VAL A 412 17.16 -11.54 21.99
N GLN A 413 16.44 -10.86 21.12
CA GLN A 413 15.67 -9.67 21.46
C GLN A 413 14.41 -10.05 22.25
N MET A 414 13.97 -9.17 23.14
CA MET A 414 12.72 -9.31 23.89
C MET A 414 11.75 -8.16 23.59
N THR A 415 10.44 -8.41 23.65
CA THR A 415 9.39 -7.39 23.62
C THR A 415 9.26 -6.69 24.98
N SER A 416 8.51 -5.59 25.06
CA SER A 416 8.37 -4.81 26.31
C SER A 416 7.65 -5.55 27.43
N ASP A 417 6.85 -6.56 27.11
CA ASP A 417 6.21 -7.48 28.07
C ASP A 417 7.12 -8.64 28.50
N GLY A 418 8.38 -8.65 28.05
CA GLY A 418 9.39 -9.65 28.42
C GLY A 418 9.34 -10.94 27.60
N LYS A 419 8.56 -11.00 26.51
CA LYS A 419 8.54 -12.19 25.64
C LYS A 419 9.75 -12.24 24.72
N GLU A 420 10.39 -13.39 24.68
CA GLU A 420 11.51 -13.67 23.77
C GLU A 420 11.06 -13.74 22.31
N THR A 421 11.89 -13.21 21.42
CA THR A 421 11.68 -13.26 19.97
C THR A 421 12.63 -14.25 19.31
N TYR A 422 12.44 -14.50 18.00
CA TYR A 422 13.39 -15.28 17.19
C TYR A 422 14.47 -14.43 16.53
N TYR A 423 14.62 -13.17 16.93
CA TYR A 423 15.66 -12.28 16.41
C TYR A 423 16.84 -12.27 17.36
N LEU A 424 18.04 -12.46 16.81
CA LEU A 424 19.28 -12.20 17.53
C LEU A 424 19.39 -10.70 17.86
N ALA A 425 19.89 -10.40 19.06
CA ALA A 425 20.08 -9.04 19.53
C ALA A 425 21.34 -8.39 18.92
N PRO A 426 21.23 -7.28 18.16
CA PRO A 426 22.33 -6.73 17.38
C PRO A 426 23.37 -5.95 18.21
N HIS A 427 23.03 -5.56 19.45
CA HIS A 427 23.97 -4.90 20.37
C HIS A 427 24.94 -5.87 21.04
N ILE A 428 24.64 -7.17 21.02
CA ILE A 428 25.51 -8.23 21.57
C ILE A 428 26.67 -8.47 20.59
N GLN A 429 27.90 -8.33 21.08
CA GLN A 429 29.11 -8.36 20.25
C GLN A 429 29.27 -9.71 19.54
N GLU A 430 28.98 -10.83 20.21
CA GLU A 430 29.06 -12.18 19.65
C GLU A 430 28.05 -12.41 18.53
N ASN A 431 26.87 -11.79 18.59
CA ASN A 431 25.89 -11.83 17.50
C ASN A 431 26.36 -11.01 16.31
N PHE A 432 26.90 -9.82 16.59
CA PHE A 432 27.44 -8.93 15.57
C PHE A 432 28.59 -9.60 14.80
N ASP A 433 29.57 -10.17 15.51
CA ASP A 433 30.73 -10.80 14.90
C ASP A 433 30.34 -12.02 14.06
N LEU A 434 29.38 -12.81 14.55
CA LEU A 434 28.81 -13.94 13.80
C LEU A 434 28.13 -13.50 12.50
N GLU A 435 27.32 -12.43 12.55
CA GLU A 435 26.62 -11.89 11.38
C GLU A 435 27.60 -11.33 10.33
N VAL A 436 28.64 -10.62 10.76
CA VAL A 436 29.73 -10.16 9.88
C VAL A 436 30.45 -11.36 9.25
N ALA A 437 30.83 -12.34 10.07
CA ALA A 437 31.56 -13.52 9.61
C ALA A 437 30.74 -14.34 8.60
N ALA A 438 29.45 -14.55 8.85
CA ALA A 438 28.57 -15.32 7.98
C ALA A 438 28.37 -14.67 6.60
N MET A 439 28.20 -13.34 6.57
CA MET A 439 28.10 -12.60 5.30
C MET A 439 29.40 -12.66 4.50
N LEU A 440 30.55 -12.51 5.17
CA LEU A 440 31.86 -12.53 4.50
C LEU A 440 32.32 -13.94 4.12
N GLU A 441 31.83 -14.99 4.81
CA GLU A 441 32.13 -16.38 4.46
C GLU A 441 31.67 -16.72 3.04
N LEU A 442 30.44 -16.31 2.66
CA LEU A 442 29.91 -16.52 1.30
C LEU A 442 30.86 -15.97 0.24
N ALA A 443 31.35 -14.75 0.46
CA ALA A 443 32.29 -14.10 -0.43
C ALA A 443 33.65 -14.82 -0.48
N ARG A 444 34.12 -15.41 0.62
CA ARG A 444 35.40 -16.16 0.64
C ARG A 444 35.29 -17.50 -0.05
N LYS A 445 34.22 -18.26 0.22
CA LYS A 445 34.05 -19.64 -0.24
C LYS A 445 33.54 -19.72 -1.67
N TYR A 446 32.72 -18.75 -2.09
CA TYR A 446 32.06 -18.79 -3.39
C TYR A 446 32.33 -17.53 -4.23
N PRO A 447 32.59 -17.70 -5.54
CA PRO A 447 32.69 -16.60 -6.50
C PRO A 447 31.29 -16.15 -6.95
N VAL A 448 30.47 -15.71 -5.98
CA VAL A 448 29.16 -15.09 -6.21
C VAL A 448 29.30 -13.64 -6.68
N ASP A 449 28.28 -13.12 -7.37
CA ASP A 449 28.26 -11.75 -7.88
C ASP A 449 28.00 -10.71 -6.79
N GLY A 450 27.24 -11.10 -5.76
CA GLY A 450 26.95 -10.23 -4.65
C GLY A 450 26.45 -10.93 -3.38
N ILE A 451 26.49 -10.18 -2.29
CA ILE A 451 25.84 -10.49 -1.02
C ILE A 451 24.71 -9.48 -0.79
N HIS A 452 23.58 -9.96 -0.29
CA HIS A 452 22.33 -9.20 -0.21
C HIS A 452 21.73 -9.29 1.19
N PHE A 453 21.65 -8.15 1.88
CA PHE A 453 20.98 -8.04 3.17
C PHE A 453 19.47 -8.11 3.01
N ASP A 454 18.80 -8.84 3.89
CA ASP A 454 17.36 -8.74 4.13
C ASP A 454 17.11 -8.94 5.63
N TYR A 455 15.94 -8.53 6.12
CA TYR A 455 15.65 -8.51 7.55
C TYR A 455 16.70 -7.74 8.39
N ILE A 456 17.51 -6.89 7.75
CA ILE A 456 18.48 -6.00 8.38
C ILE A 456 17.75 -4.85 9.09
N ARG A 457 17.10 -5.20 10.19
CA ARG A 457 16.15 -4.41 10.97
C ARG A 457 15.79 -5.12 12.28
N TYR A 458 15.12 -4.42 13.18
CA TYR A 458 14.41 -5.01 14.33
C TYR A 458 13.05 -5.59 13.91
N PRO A 459 12.43 -6.53 14.67
CA PRO A 459 11.15 -7.13 14.32
C PRO A 459 9.97 -6.14 14.37
N GLY A 460 10.11 -5.04 15.12
CA GLY A 460 9.08 -4.01 15.24
C GLY A 460 9.46 -2.90 16.21
N ALA A 461 8.52 -1.99 16.46
CA ALA A 461 8.75 -0.86 17.37
C ALA A 461 8.89 -1.31 18.82
N ASP A 462 8.30 -2.47 19.12
CA ASP A 462 8.26 -3.15 20.41
C ASP A 462 9.38 -4.20 20.56
N ALA A 463 10.61 -3.83 20.20
CA ALA A 463 11.82 -4.65 20.41
C ALA A 463 13.06 -3.80 20.15
N ASP A 464 14.21 -4.04 20.74
CA ASP A 464 14.52 -4.99 21.81
C ASP A 464 14.32 -4.30 23.16
N PHE A 465 13.80 -4.96 24.18
CA PHE A 465 13.67 -4.45 25.55
C PHE A 465 14.25 -5.39 26.61
N SER A 466 15.13 -6.31 26.19
CA SER A 466 15.85 -7.22 27.07
C SER A 466 16.69 -6.48 28.12
N PRO A 467 17.03 -7.12 29.26
CA PRO A 467 17.95 -6.55 30.25
C PRO A 467 19.30 -6.13 29.65
N SER A 468 19.84 -6.91 28.70
CA SER A 468 21.12 -6.56 28.05
C SER A 468 20.99 -5.34 27.13
N ALA A 469 19.83 -5.14 26.48
CA ALA A 469 19.57 -3.94 25.70
C ALA A 469 19.50 -2.68 26.59
N ARG A 470 18.92 -2.81 27.79
CA ARG A 470 18.92 -1.74 28.80
C ARG A 470 20.35 -1.35 29.16
N GLU A 471 21.17 -2.32 29.58
CA GLU A 471 22.56 -2.08 29.98
C GLU A 471 23.37 -1.42 28.85
N ALA A 472 23.25 -1.93 27.63
CA ALA A 472 23.94 -1.38 26.46
C ALA A 472 23.47 0.04 26.11
N PHE A 473 22.18 0.33 26.24
CA PHE A 473 21.65 1.66 26.01
C PHE A 473 22.05 2.66 27.11
N GLU A 474 21.96 2.27 28.38
CA GLU A 474 22.39 3.09 29.53
C GLU A 474 23.89 3.44 29.44
N ALA A 475 24.72 2.51 28.96
CA ALA A 475 26.14 2.75 28.71
C ALA A 475 26.37 3.83 27.65
N VAL A 476 25.59 3.83 26.56
CA VAL A 476 25.66 4.86 25.51
C VAL A 476 25.04 6.19 25.98
N LEU A 477 23.97 6.12 26.77
CA LEU A 477 23.27 7.28 27.31
C LEU A 477 24.08 7.98 28.41
N GLY A 478 25.00 7.26 29.06
CA GLY A 478 25.81 7.75 30.17
C GLY A 478 25.05 7.91 31.49
N ARG A 479 23.83 7.37 31.57
CA ARG A 479 22.97 7.38 32.77
C ARG A 479 21.95 6.25 32.72
N VAL A 480 21.42 5.91 33.91
CA VAL A 480 20.37 4.91 34.09
C VAL A 480 19.04 5.43 33.52
N VAL A 481 18.25 4.55 32.91
CA VAL A 481 16.87 4.82 32.49
C VAL A 481 15.93 4.65 33.69
N PRO A 482 15.18 5.69 34.10
CA PRO A 482 14.34 5.62 35.30
C PRO A 482 13.21 4.59 35.24
N ASP A 483 12.40 4.58 34.17
CA ASP A 483 11.24 3.68 34.02
C ASP A 483 11.41 2.81 32.75
N TRP A 484 12.26 1.78 32.86
CA TRP A 484 12.45 0.81 31.78
C TRP A 484 11.31 -0.24 31.74
N PRO A 485 10.78 -0.60 30.55
CA PRO A 485 11.09 -0.07 29.22
C PRO A 485 10.26 1.15 28.82
N LYS A 486 9.32 1.63 29.66
CA LYS A 486 8.31 2.64 29.32
C LYS A 486 8.89 3.92 28.75
N ASP A 487 9.98 4.43 29.31
CA ASP A 487 10.65 5.63 28.81
C ASP A 487 11.17 5.48 27.37
N CYS A 488 11.47 4.25 26.94
CA CYS A 488 11.99 3.92 25.60
C CYS A 488 10.92 3.41 24.62
N MET A 489 9.70 3.14 25.10
CA MET A 489 8.55 2.71 24.30
C MET A 489 7.94 3.87 23.52
N SER A 490 7.01 3.58 22.60
CA SER A 490 6.28 4.63 21.88
C SER A 490 5.57 5.56 22.86
N GLY A 491 5.80 6.87 22.74
CA GLY A 491 5.29 7.89 23.67
C GLY A 491 6.15 8.11 24.92
N GLY A 492 7.19 7.31 25.13
CA GLY A 492 8.14 7.46 26.25
C GLY A 492 9.12 8.62 26.05
N ALA A 493 9.63 9.17 27.16
CA ALA A 493 10.48 10.36 27.19
C ALA A 493 11.84 10.20 26.49
N LEU A 494 12.36 8.98 26.36
CA LEU A 494 13.64 8.63 25.75
C LEU A 494 13.48 7.88 24.41
N ARG A 495 12.27 7.80 23.86
CA ARG A 495 12.00 7.02 22.63
C ARG A 495 12.88 7.44 21.47
N ARG A 496 13.15 8.74 21.32
CA ARG A 496 13.94 9.28 20.20
C ARG A 496 15.39 8.79 20.28
N GLU A 497 16.03 8.96 21.43
CA GLU A 497 17.39 8.53 21.73
C GLU A 497 17.51 7.01 21.60
N TYR A 498 16.52 6.28 22.11
CA TYR A 498 16.49 4.83 22.01
C TYR A 498 16.43 4.36 20.55
N ASN A 499 15.60 4.99 19.72
CA ASN A 499 15.52 4.66 18.30
C ASN A 499 16.81 5.01 17.53
N VAL A 500 17.50 6.10 17.89
CA VAL A 500 18.82 6.41 17.32
C VAL A 500 19.83 5.32 17.67
N TRP A 501 19.87 4.87 18.92
CA TRP A 501 20.74 3.77 19.34
C TRP A 501 20.43 2.47 18.58
N ARG A 502 19.15 2.08 18.48
CA ARG A 502 18.72 0.92 17.69
C ARG A 502 19.16 1.03 16.22
N GLY A 503 18.95 2.18 15.59
CA GLY A 503 19.38 2.44 14.21
C GLY A 503 20.89 2.28 14.04
N ASN A 504 21.68 2.80 14.98
CA ASN A 504 23.14 2.69 14.95
C ASN A 504 23.65 1.25 15.05
N ASN A 505 22.98 0.37 15.81
CA ASN A 505 23.32 -1.05 15.85
C ASN A 505 23.19 -1.72 14.46
N ILE A 506 22.14 -1.36 13.71
CA ILE A 506 21.92 -1.86 12.34
C ILE A 506 22.95 -1.25 11.38
N ASN A 507 23.14 0.07 11.43
CA ASN A 507 24.09 0.79 10.57
C ASN A 507 25.51 0.23 10.68
N ARG A 508 25.94 -0.07 11.91
CA ARG A 508 27.27 -0.63 12.18
C ARG A 508 27.49 -1.94 11.42
N LEU A 509 26.48 -2.80 11.32
CA LEU A 509 26.61 -4.06 10.57
C LEU A 509 26.73 -3.79 9.07
N VAL A 510 25.86 -2.95 8.52
CA VAL A 510 25.86 -2.60 7.08
C VAL A 510 27.20 -1.99 6.67
N GLU A 511 27.68 -0.99 7.41
CA GLU A 511 28.98 -0.35 7.16
C GLU A 511 30.13 -1.36 7.24
N THR A 512 30.17 -2.17 8.29
CA THR A 512 31.27 -3.12 8.54
C THR A 512 31.35 -4.16 7.44
N VAL A 513 30.23 -4.80 7.12
CA VAL A 513 30.18 -5.81 6.06
C VAL A 513 30.50 -5.19 4.71
N TYR A 514 29.96 -4.01 4.37
CA TYR A 514 30.32 -3.32 3.12
C TYR A 514 31.84 -3.12 3.03
N ARG A 515 32.42 -2.46 4.04
CA ARG A 515 33.86 -2.14 4.07
C ARG A 515 34.74 -3.39 3.95
N GLU A 516 34.43 -4.44 4.71
CA GLU A 516 35.22 -5.67 4.68
C GLU A 516 34.98 -6.49 3.40
N ALA A 517 33.77 -6.48 2.85
CA ALA A 517 33.46 -7.10 1.56
C ALA A 517 34.26 -6.44 0.42
N LYS A 518 34.29 -5.10 0.35
CA LYS A 518 35.06 -4.38 -0.68
C LYS A 518 36.57 -4.59 -0.52
N LYS A 519 37.09 -4.76 0.70
CA LYS A 519 38.51 -5.14 0.92
C LYS A 519 38.82 -6.54 0.43
N LEU A 520 37.90 -7.49 0.68
CA LEU A 520 38.06 -8.87 0.28
C LEU A 520 37.98 -9.03 -1.25
N ARG A 521 37.00 -8.39 -1.87
CA ARG A 521 36.71 -8.46 -3.29
C ARG A 521 36.08 -7.14 -3.77
N PRO A 522 36.85 -6.20 -4.33
CA PRO A 522 36.35 -4.88 -4.72
C PRO A 522 35.16 -4.90 -5.70
N GLU A 523 35.08 -5.93 -6.55
CA GLU A 523 34.03 -6.15 -7.53
C GLU A 523 32.80 -6.89 -7.00
N LEU A 524 32.82 -7.35 -5.74
CA LEU A 524 31.66 -7.96 -5.10
C LEU A 524 30.59 -6.88 -4.86
N MET A 525 29.37 -7.18 -5.27
CA MET A 525 28.24 -6.30 -5.02
C MET A 525 27.68 -6.50 -3.62
N VAL A 526 27.39 -5.40 -2.93
CA VAL A 526 26.71 -5.39 -1.64
C VAL A 526 25.41 -4.62 -1.77
N SER A 527 24.29 -5.27 -1.49
CA SER A 527 22.96 -4.69 -1.68
C SER A 527 22.01 -5.03 -0.53
N ALA A 528 20.86 -4.37 -0.45
CA ALA A 528 19.89 -4.59 0.61
C ALA A 528 18.44 -4.57 0.10
N ALA A 529 17.64 -5.54 0.55
CA ALA A 529 16.19 -5.50 0.56
C ALA A 529 15.73 -4.60 1.73
N VAL A 530 15.03 -3.52 1.40
CA VAL A 530 14.56 -2.52 2.38
C VAL A 530 13.04 -2.34 2.29
N PHE A 531 12.42 -1.85 3.35
CA PHE A 531 10.98 -1.53 3.34
C PHE A 531 10.65 -0.46 2.30
N ALA A 532 9.41 -0.44 1.82
CA ALA A 532 8.95 0.54 0.82
C ALA A 532 8.88 1.97 1.37
N ASP A 533 8.43 2.11 2.63
CA ASP A 533 8.22 3.39 3.29
C ASP A 533 9.44 3.75 4.14
N TRP A 534 10.41 4.51 3.59
CA TRP A 534 11.57 4.94 4.39
C TRP A 534 11.28 6.14 5.31
N ASP A 535 10.06 6.70 5.33
CA ASP A 535 9.70 7.73 6.32
C ASP A 535 9.39 7.08 7.67
N SER A 536 8.61 6.00 7.68
CA SER A 536 8.25 5.29 8.92
C SER A 536 9.29 4.25 9.36
N SER A 537 10.09 3.70 8.46
CA SER A 537 11.05 2.61 8.74
C SER A 537 12.09 2.92 9.83
N PRO A 538 12.70 4.11 9.90
CA PRO A 538 13.64 4.46 10.97
C PRO A 538 13.03 4.39 12.37
N HIS A 539 11.74 4.69 12.51
CA HIS A 539 11.07 4.78 13.81
C HIS A 539 10.36 3.49 14.23
N SER A 540 9.92 2.71 13.24
CA SER A 540 9.18 1.46 13.43
C SER A 540 10.10 0.24 13.54
N ILE A 541 11.11 0.12 12.68
CA ILE A 541 11.96 -1.09 12.58
C ILE A 541 13.47 -0.77 12.64
N ALA A 542 13.82 0.50 12.91
CA ALA A 542 15.20 0.98 12.98
C ALA A 542 16.03 0.74 11.71
N GLN A 543 15.38 0.77 10.54
CA GLN A 543 16.03 0.65 9.24
C GLN A 543 16.24 2.04 8.61
N GLN A 544 17.49 2.47 8.46
CA GLN A 544 17.88 3.81 8.00
C GLN A 544 18.51 3.76 6.60
N SER A 545 17.77 3.22 5.61
CA SER A 545 18.22 3.10 4.22
C SER A 545 18.74 4.41 3.63
N ASP A 546 18.14 5.54 4.00
CA ASP A 546 18.56 6.89 3.57
C ASP A 546 20.01 7.21 3.94
N LEU A 547 20.42 6.80 5.14
CA LEU A 547 21.80 6.95 5.58
C LEU A 547 22.75 6.06 4.76
N TRP A 548 22.35 4.83 4.46
CA TRP A 548 23.21 3.84 3.82
C TRP A 548 23.63 4.27 2.41
N PHE A 549 22.68 4.76 1.60
CA PHE A 549 23.03 5.26 0.27
C PHE A 549 23.69 6.64 0.30
N ALA A 550 23.42 7.47 1.31
CA ALA A 550 24.10 8.75 1.49
C ALA A 550 25.58 8.56 1.87
N LYS A 551 25.89 7.50 2.63
CA LYS A 551 27.25 7.12 3.05
C LYS A 551 27.99 6.23 2.05
N GLY A 552 27.29 5.70 1.04
CA GLY A 552 27.88 4.79 0.05
C GLY A 552 28.18 3.39 0.62
N TRP A 553 27.37 2.91 1.57
CA TRP A 553 27.52 1.58 2.18
C TRP A 553 26.79 0.46 1.42
N LEU A 554 26.37 0.73 0.19
CA LEU A 554 25.73 -0.22 -0.72
C LEU A 554 26.14 0.11 -2.17
N ASP A 555 26.20 -0.89 -3.03
CA ASP A 555 26.41 -0.72 -4.47
C ASP A 555 25.07 -0.50 -5.22
N PHE A 556 23.97 -1.03 -4.68
CA PHE A 556 22.60 -0.74 -5.12
C PHE A 556 21.58 -1.07 -4.02
N ILE A 557 20.36 -0.51 -4.14
CA ILE A 557 19.29 -0.69 -3.16
C ILE A 557 18.01 -1.26 -3.80
N CYS A 558 17.32 -2.12 -3.06
CA CYS A 558 16.14 -2.86 -3.54
C CYS A 558 14.93 -2.69 -2.61
N PRO A 559 14.11 -1.64 -2.76
CA PRO A 559 12.91 -1.46 -1.94
C PRO A 559 11.84 -2.49 -2.27
N MET A 560 11.33 -3.16 -1.23
CA MET A 560 10.23 -4.14 -1.32
C MET A 560 8.88 -3.42 -1.46
N ASN A 561 8.64 -2.85 -2.63
CA ASN A 561 7.42 -2.10 -2.98
C ASN A 561 6.23 -3.04 -3.25
N TYR A 562 5.98 -3.99 -2.35
CA TYR A 562 4.94 -5.00 -2.51
C TYR A 562 3.55 -4.40 -2.31
N THR A 563 2.85 -4.17 -3.42
CA THR A 563 1.50 -3.62 -3.44
C THR A 563 0.80 -4.03 -4.72
N VAL A 564 -0.53 -4.11 -4.69
CA VAL A 564 -1.36 -4.26 -5.89
C VAL A 564 -1.77 -2.91 -6.50
N SER A 565 -1.43 -1.79 -5.84
CA SER A 565 -1.82 -0.44 -6.24
C SER A 565 -0.68 0.29 -6.95
N ASN A 566 -0.88 0.60 -8.23
CA ASN A 566 0.06 1.41 -9.02
C ASN A 566 0.26 2.81 -8.41
N VAL A 567 -0.78 3.41 -7.83
CA VAL A 567 -0.68 4.73 -7.16
C VAL A 567 0.24 4.66 -5.94
N ALA A 568 0.13 3.59 -5.14
CA ALA A 568 1.02 3.40 -4.00
C ALA A 568 2.47 3.15 -4.45
N LEU A 569 2.68 2.31 -5.48
CA LEU A 569 3.99 2.04 -6.05
C LEU A 569 4.65 3.31 -6.59
N GLU A 570 3.90 4.12 -7.34
CA GLU A 570 4.38 5.40 -7.88
C GLU A 570 4.83 6.35 -6.78
N ARG A 571 4.02 6.51 -5.73
CA ARG A 571 4.36 7.35 -4.57
C ARG A 571 5.67 6.90 -3.92
N PHE A 572 5.82 5.60 -3.66
CA PHE A 572 7.05 5.06 -3.07
C PHE A 572 8.25 5.31 -3.97
N LEU A 573 8.16 4.95 -5.26
CA LEU A 573 9.27 5.08 -6.20
C LEU A 573 9.71 6.51 -6.41
N ARG A 574 8.78 7.48 -6.53
CA ARG A 574 9.14 8.90 -6.66
C ARG A 574 10.02 9.38 -5.51
N ARG A 575 9.59 9.10 -4.28
CA ARG A 575 10.32 9.48 -3.06
C ARG A 575 11.67 8.75 -2.96
N GLN A 576 11.71 7.47 -3.31
CA GLN A 576 12.94 6.68 -3.27
C GLN A 576 13.96 7.11 -4.34
N LEU A 577 13.52 7.33 -5.58
CA LEU A 577 14.39 7.76 -6.69
C LEU A 577 14.93 9.18 -6.46
N ALA A 578 14.11 10.08 -5.92
CA ALA A 578 14.55 11.42 -5.50
C ALA A 578 15.61 11.33 -4.39
N GLY A 579 15.40 10.48 -3.37
CA GLY A 579 16.35 10.29 -2.28
C GLY A 579 17.71 9.74 -2.75
N VAL A 580 17.68 8.68 -3.57
CA VAL A 580 18.90 8.02 -4.09
C VAL A 580 19.64 8.94 -5.07
N GLY A 581 18.92 9.60 -5.98
CA GLY A 581 19.49 10.43 -7.04
C GLY A 581 20.42 9.63 -7.95
N GLN A 582 21.60 10.19 -8.25
CA GLN A 582 22.61 9.57 -9.12
C GLN A 582 23.66 8.73 -8.37
N ARG A 583 23.47 8.49 -7.06
CA ARG A 583 24.50 7.86 -6.20
C ARG A 583 24.69 6.38 -6.49
N MET A 584 23.60 5.67 -6.80
CA MET A 584 23.59 4.24 -7.09
C MET A 584 22.31 3.86 -7.83
N PRO A 585 22.26 2.68 -8.47
CA PRO A 585 21.03 2.12 -9.00
C PRO A 585 20.02 1.79 -7.90
N LEU A 586 18.74 2.05 -8.19
CA LEU A 586 17.60 1.54 -7.45
C LEU A 586 16.89 0.47 -8.30
N TYR A 587 16.63 -0.69 -7.71
CA TYR A 587 15.84 -1.75 -8.31
C TYR A 587 14.49 -1.89 -7.60
N ALA A 588 13.40 -1.70 -8.33
CA ALA A 588 12.06 -1.74 -7.76
C ALA A 588 11.65 -3.18 -7.42
N GLY A 589 11.47 -3.48 -6.13
CA GLY A 589 10.95 -4.78 -5.69
C GLY A 589 9.44 -4.86 -5.89
N LEU A 590 8.99 -5.77 -6.76
CA LEU A 590 7.58 -5.94 -7.14
C LEU A 590 6.97 -7.18 -6.48
N GLY A 591 5.80 -7.01 -5.86
CA GLY A 591 5.10 -8.06 -5.13
C GLY A 591 4.28 -8.98 -6.05
N ALA A 592 4.90 -9.56 -7.08
CA ALA A 592 4.22 -10.39 -8.08
C ALA A 592 3.37 -11.53 -7.48
N TYR A 593 3.74 -12.07 -6.32
CA TYR A 593 2.95 -13.06 -5.58
C TYR A 593 1.59 -12.55 -5.07
N LEU A 594 1.37 -11.23 -5.05
CA LEU A 594 0.11 -10.59 -4.70
C LEU A 594 -0.77 -10.31 -5.93
N HIS A 595 -0.23 -10.52 -7.14
CA HIS A 595 -0.92 -10.17 -8.37
C HIS A 595 -1.72 -11.36 -8.88
N ASP A 596 -2.89 -11.09 -9.46
CA ASP A 596 -3.74 -12.13 -10.05
C ASP A 596 -3.17 -12.66 -11.38
N ASP A 597 -2.37 -11.86 -12.10
CA ASP A 597 -1.83 -12.18 -13.41
C ASP A 597 -0.59 -11.34 -13.79
N ALA A 598 0.06 -11.71 -14.90
CA ALA A 598 1.23 -11.02 -15.44
C ALA A 598 0.93 -9.61 -15.97
N ALA A 599 -0.33 -9.26 -16.26
CA ALA A 599 -0.66 -7.94 -16.76
C ALA A 599 -0.44 -6.88 -15.68
N LEU A 600 -0.84 -7.12 -14.42
CA LEU A 600 -0.53 -6.18 -13.33
C LEU A 600 0.97 -6.05 -13.08
N THR A 601 1.71 -7.17 -13.10
CA THR A 601 3.18 -7.13 -13.01
C THR A 601 3.78 -6.31 -14.15
N THR A 602 3.25 -6.47 -15.37
CA THR A 602 3.66 -5.69 -16.54
C THR A 602 3.42 -4.19 -16.36
N GLU A 603 2.25 -3.80 -15.84
CA GLU A 603 1.94 -2.40 -15.54
C GLU A 603 2.96 -1.80 -14.56
N GLN A 604 3.28 -2.52 -13.49
CA GLN A 604 4.25 -2.07 -12.49
C GLN A 604 5.69 -2.00 -13.03
N ILE A 605 6.08 -2.92 -13.91
CA ILE A 605 7.38 -2.84 -14.61
C ILE A 605 7.44 -1.58 -15.47
N GLN A 606 6.39 -1.29 -16.25
CA GLN A 606 6.34 -0.08 -17.09
C GLN A 606 6.36 1.19 -16.23
N LEU A 607 5.65 1.20 -15.11
CA LEU A 607 5.67 2.32 -14.17
C LEU A 607 7.08 2.55 -13.57
N ALA A 608 7.76 1.48 -13.13
CA ALA A 608 9.12 1.58 -12.62
C ALA A 608 10.09 2.13 -13.67
N ARG A 609 9.98 1.66 -14.93
CA ARG A 609 10.79 2.15 -16.05
C ARG A 609 10.51 3.62 -16.36
N ARG A 610 9.23 4.02 -16.40
CA ARG A 610 8.79 5.39 -16.62
C ARG A 610 9.41 6.34 -15.61
N LEU A 611 9.35 5.99 -14.32
CA LEU A 611 9.90 6.83 -13.26
C LEU A 611 11.44 6.86 -13.23
N GLY A 612 12.11 5.97 -13.96
CA GLY A 612 13.57 5.95 -14.10
C GLY A 612 14.28 4.95 -13.19
N ALA A 613 13.59 3.96 -12.63
CA ALA A 613 14.25 2.86 -11.92
C ALA A 613 15.20 2.11 -12.87
N ALA A 614 16.34 1.68 -12.34
CA ALA A 614 17.38 1.01 -13.13
C ALA A 614 17.04 -0.45 -13.45
N GLY A 615 15.96 -0.97 -12.87
CA GLY A 615 15.54 -2.36 -13.02
C GLY A 615 14.49 -2.74 -11.99
N ILE A 616 14.11 -4.02 -12.00
CA ILE A 616 13.06 -4.59 -11.17
C ILE A 616 13.54 -5.90 -10.53
N ILE A 617 12.95 -6.25 -9.40
CA ILE A 617 13.09 -7.58 -8.80
C ILE A 617 11.71 -8.11 -8.43
N CYS A 618 11.29 -9.23 -9.00
CA CYS A 618 9.99 -9.83 -8.69
C CYS A 618 10.10 -10.76 -7.47
N PHE A 619 9.22 -10.57 -6.49
CA PHE A 619 8.99 -11.55 -5.41
C PHE A 619 7.63 -12.22 -5.61
N GLN A 620 7.48 -13.54 -5.49
CA GLN A 620 8.51 -14.54 -5.26
C GLN A 620 8.61 -15.48 -6.46
N HIS A 621 9.82 -15.99 -6.75
CA HIS A 621 10.05 -17.00 -7.78
C HIS A 621 9.54 -18.38 -7.33
N SER A 622 8.22 -18.52 -7.30
CA SER A 622 7.51 -19.77 -7.01
C SER A 622 7.15 -20.53 -8.29
N ARG A 623 6.63 -21.76 -8.15
CA ARG A 623 6.07 -22.52 -9.29
C ARG A 623 5.01 -21.71 -10.03
N GLY A 624 4.08 -21.08 -9.30
CA GLY A 624 3.02 -20.27 -9.89
C GLY A 624 3.55 -19.05 -10.67
N PHE A 625 4.58 -18.38 -10.16
CA PHE A 625 5.23 -17.30 -10.92
C PHE A 625 5.94 -17.83 -12.18
N ALA A 626 6.68 -18.94 -12.05
CA ALA A 626 7.41 -19.52 -13.16
C ALA A 626 6.50 -20.04 -14.28
N GLU A 627 5.37 -20.67 -13.94
CA GLU A 627 4.45 -21.28 -14.90
C GLU A 627 3.42 -20.27 -15.45
N ASN A 628 2.91 -19.35 -14.64
CA ASN A 628 1.80 -18.47 -15.02
C ASN A 628 2.21 -17.03 -15.38
N PHE A 629 3.41 -16.57 -14.99
CA PHE A 629 3.84 -15.18 -15.23
C PHE A 629 4.98 -15.09 -16.23
N LEU A 630 6.05 -15.87 -16.04
CA LEU A 630 7.25 -15.78 -16.87
C LEU A 630 6.98 -15.91 -18.38
N PRO A 631 6.10 -16.82 -18.87
CA PRO A 631 5.80 -16.91 -20.30
C PRO A 631 5.24 -15.62 -20.90
N GLU A 632 4.33 -14.94 -20.19
CA GLU A 632 3.73 -13.69 -20.66
C GLU A 632 4.69 -12.51 -20.55
N LEU A 633 5.45 -12.45 -19.44
CA LEU A 633 6.47 -11.41 -19.26
C LEU A 633 7.58 -11.55 -20.33
N GLY A 634 8.05 -12.77 -20.58
CA GLY A 634 9.09 -13.10 -21.55
C GLY A 634 8.68 -12.85 -22.99
N SER A 635 7.41 -13.04 -23.35
CA SER A 635 6.90 -12.73 -24.70
C SER A 635 6.60 -11.24 -24.92
N GLY A 636 6.34 -10.48 -23.86
CA GLY A 636 6.07 -9.05 -23.94
C GLY A 636 7.16 -8.18 -23.31
N VAL A 637 6.91 -7.74 -22.09
CA VAL A 637 7.70 -6.69 -21.41
C VAL A 637 9.18 -7.03 -21.19
N MET A 638 9.58 -8.30 -21.28
CA MET A 638 10.96 -8.79 -21.17
C MET A 638 11.50 -9.42 -22.48
N SER A 639 10.79 -9.30 -23.59
CA SER A 639 11.10 -9.95 -24.88
C SER A 639 12.46 -9.58 -25.50
N LEU A 640 12.94 -8.36 -25.26
CA LEU A 640 14.27 -7.95 -25.72
C LEU A 640 15.33 -8.36 -24.71
N PRO A 641 16.54 -8.78 -25.16
CA PRO A 641 17.66 -9.02 -24.27
C PRO A 641 17.95 -7.80 -23.40
N ALA A 642 18.09 -8.02 -22.08
CA ALA A 642 18.33 -6.96 -21.11
C ALA A 642 19.68 -6.24 -21.28
N GLY A 643 20.61 -6.78 -22.08
CA GLY A 643 21.94 -6.19 -22.30
C GLY A 643 23.06 -6.95 -21.58
N LYS A 644 24.31 -6.63 -21.94
CA LYS A 644 25.50 -7.36 -21.46
C LYS A 644 26.02 -6.91 -20.09
N ILE A 645 25.76 -5.65 -19.72
CA ILE A 645 26.28 -5.04 -18.50
C ILE A 645 25.09 -4.51 -17.71
N LEU A 646 24.99 -4.95 -16.46
CA LEU A 646 23.96 -4.50 -15.54
C LEU A 646 24.25 -3.09 -15.00
N PRO A 647 23.22 -2.31 -14.61
CA PRO A 647 23.40 -0.94 -14.17
C PRO A 647 24.38 -0.72 -13.02
N HIS A 648 24.49 -1.66 -12.08
CA HIS A 648 25.43 -1.57 -10.96
C HIS A 648 26.89 -1.85 -11.38
N ARG A 649 27.13 -2.31 -12.61
CA ARG A 649 28.47 -2.47 -13.21
C ARG A 649 28.77 -1.39 -14.26
N TRP A 650 27.86 -0.43 -14.44
CA TRP A 650 28.10 0.70 -15.34
C TRP A 650 29.21 1.60 -14.80
N PRO A 651 29.99 2.25 -15.68
CA PRO A 651 30.89 3.30 -15.25
C PRO A 651 30.08 4.44 -14.62
N ALA A 652 30.58 5.01 -13.52
CA ALA A 652 29.95 6.16 -12.90
C ALA A 652 30.00 7.38 -13.86
N VAL A 653 28.82 7.93 -14.16
CA VAL A 653 28.63 9.09 -15.03
C VAL A 653 27.70 10.08 -14.32
N ASN A 654 28.13 11.33 -14.22
CA ASN A 654 27.37 12.43 -13.66
C ASN A 654 26.65 13.19 -14.77
N PHE A 655 25.34 13.37 -14.60
CA PHE A 655 24.48 14.18 -15.44
C PHE A 655 24.07 15.44 -14.67
N THR A 656 24.39 16.61 -15.20
CA THR A 656 24.09 17.90 -14.57
C THR A 656 23.31 18.78 -15.53
N ARG A 657 22.13 19.26 -15.15
CA ARG A 657 21.39 20.27 -15.92
C ARG A 657 22.14 21.60 -15.86
N VAL A 658 22.28 22.27 -17.00
CA VAL A 658 22.99 23.55 -17.13
C VAL A 658 21.97 24.69 -17.20
N GLY A 659 22.24 25.81 -16.52
CA GLY A 659 21.45 27.04 -16.65
C GLY A 659 20.37 27.26 -15.59
N GLU A 660 20.20 26.32 -14.65
CA GLU A 660 19.38 26.53 -13.45
C GLU A 660 20.29 26.85 -12.27
N ALA A 661 20.01 27.95 -11.56
CA ALA A 661 20.62 28.18 -10.25
C ALA A 661 20.11 27.10 -9.29
N ALA A 662 20.96 26.60 -8.39
CA ALA A 662 20.66 25.42 -7.56
C ALA A 662 19.43 25.60 -6.64
N ASP A 663 19.07 26.85 -6.36
CA ASP A 663 17.91 27.34 -5.61
C ASP A 663 16.63 27.48 -6.45
N VAL A 664 16.70 27.32 -7.77
CA VAL A 664 15.58 27.48 -8.74
C VAL A 664 15.39 26.23 -9.62
N ALA A 665 16.18 25.18 -9.43
CA ALA A 665 16.13 23.99 -10.27
C ALA A 665 14.78 23.27 -10.14
N ARG A 666 13.97 23.30 -11.22
CA ARG A 666 12.65 22.68 -11.25
C ARG A 666 12.79 21.16 -11.34
N ASP A 667 11.94 20.44 -10.61
CA ASP A 667 11.82 18.98 -10.70
C ASP A 667 11.16 18.50 -12.00
N TYR A 668 10.74 19.45 -12.84
CA TYR A 668 10.10 19.23 -14.13
C TYR A 668 10.68 20.15 -15.23
N ALA A 669 10.23 19.94 -16.46
CA ALA A 669 10.42 20.82 -17.61
C ALA A 669 9.12 20.97 -18.41
N GLU A 670 9.08 21.96 -19.30
CA GLU A 670 7.94 22.23 -20.17
C GLU A 670 8.18 21.69 -21.59
N ILE A 671 7.10 21.38 -22.32
CA ILE A 671 7.19 21.04 -23.74
C ILE A 671 7.81 22.21 -24.52
N GLY A 672 8.78 21.92 -25.38
CA GLY A 672 9.52 22.92 -26.16
C GLY A 672 10.63 23.65 -25.40
N GLU A 673 10.75 23.46 -24.08
CA GLU A 673 11.85 24.03 -23.29
C GLU A 673 13.18 23.44 -23.76
N ARG A 674 14.16 24.31 -24.05
CA ARG A 674 15.51 23.85 -24.38
C ARG A 674 16.21 23.36 -23.11
N LEU A 675 16.53 22.07 -23.08
CA LEU A 675 17.22 21.42 -21.98
C LEU A 675 18.68 21.17 -22.35
N ASP A 676 19.59 21.75 -21.58
CA ASP A 676 21.03 21.55 -21.72
C ASP A 676 21.58 20.71 -20.55
N TRP A 677 22.30 19.64 -20.86
CA TRP A 677 22.90 18.71 -19.91
C TRP A 677 24.42 18.65 -20.12
N GLN A 678 25.17 18.72 -19.03
CA GLN A 678 26.57 18.36 -18.96
C GLN A 678 26.70 16.92 -18.47
N VAL A 679 27.38 16.08 -19.24
CA VAL A 679 27.63 14.67 -18.92
C VAL A 679 29.13 14.46 -18.75
N ALA A 680 29.54 14.00 -17.57
CA ALA A 680 30.94 13.82 -17.23
C ALA A 680 31.17 12.45 -16.56
N PRO A 681 32.21 11.69 -16.96
CA PRO A 681 32.57 10.47 -16.24
C PRO A 681 33.09 10.84 -14.84
N ALA A 682 32.70 10.09 -13.81
CA ALA A 682 33.21 10.31 -12.45
C ALA A 682 34.72 10.01 -12.36
N THR A 683 35.19 9.04 -13.15
CA THR A 683 36.59 8.67 -13.29
C THR A 683 36.95 8.36 -14.74
N GLY A 684 38.16 8.69 -15.17
CA GLY A 684 38.66 8.35 -16.53
C GLY A 684 38.13 9.27 -17.63
N ARG A 685 37.88 8.69 -18.82
CA ARG A 685 37.33 9.39 -20.00
C ARG A 685 36.23 8.53 -20.63
N LEU A 686 35.20 9.19 -21.17
CA LEU A 686 34.23 8.52 -22.04
C LEU A 686 34.89 8.09 -23.36
N SER A 687 34.37 7.04 -23.98
CA SER A 687 34.82 6.62 -25.32
C SER A 687 34.62 7.75 -26.33
N ARG A 688 35.45 7.78 -27.39
CA ARG A 688 35.24 8.72 -28.50
C ARG A 688 34.00 8.39 -29.34
N ASP A 689 33.52 7.14 -29.25
CA ASP A 689 32.40 6.61 -30.04
C ASP A 689 31.10 6.53 -29.23
N VAL A 690 30.92 7.40 -28.21
CA VAL A 690 29.68 7.42 -27.43
C VAL A 690 28.53 8.00 -28.25
N THR A 691 27.45 7.24 -28.35
CA THR A 691 26.16 7.68 -28.89
C THR A 691 25.26 8.08 -27.75
N VAL A 692 24.60 9.23 -27.89
CA VAL A 692 23.57 9.72 -26.96
C VAL A 692 22.22 9.71 -27.66
N THR A 693 21.24 9.02 -27.07
CA THR A 693 19.85 8.98 -27.52
C THR A 693 18.91 9.45 -26.42
N LEU A 694 17.66 9.71 -26.77
CA LEU A 694 16.61 10.04 -25.80
C LEU A 694 15.71 8.83 -25.59
N ALA A 695 15.29 8.61 -24.34
CA ALA A 695 14.21 7.72 -23.99
C ALA A 695 13.07 8.51 -23.32
N ILE A 696 11.82 8.18 -23.66
CA ILE A 696 10.62 8.77 -23.09
C ILE A 696 9.80 7.64 -22.45
N ASP A 697 9.45 7.80 -21.19
CA ASP A 697 8.77 6.80 -20.36
C ASP A 697 9.51 5.45 -20.32
N GLY A 698 10.84 5.50 -20.39
CA GLY A 698 11.70 4.33 -20.40
C GLY A 698 11.78 3.59 -21.74
N LEU A 699 11.22 4.16 -22.81
CA LEU A 699 11.27 3.62 -24.17
C LEU A 699 12.11 4.49 -25.10
N PRO A 700 12.83 3.91 -26.08
CA PRO A 700 13.58 4.70 -27.06
C PRO A 700 12.70 5.72 -27.78
N SER A 701 13.26 6.91 -28.04
CA SER A 701 12.64 7.99 -28.81
C SER A 701 13.55 8.40 -29.97
N ASP A 702 12.94 8.79 -31.09
CA ASP A 702 13.63 9.35 -32.26
C ASP A 702 13.81 10.87 -32.16
N GLU A 703 13.40 11.49 -31.04
CA GLU A 703 13.63 12.92 -30.81
C GLU A 703 15.14 13.23 -30.80
N PRO A 704 15.60 14.23 -31.57
CA PRO A 704 17.02 14.47 -31.78
C PRO A 704 17.69 15.08 -30.54
N VAL A 705 18.88 14.57 -30.20
CA VAL A 705 19.76 15.14 -29.17
C VAL A 705 21.00 15.72 -29.84
N THR A 706 21.25 17.01 -29.65
CA THR A 706 22.49 17.65 -30.09
C THR A 706 23.60 17.35 -29.09
N VAL A 707 24.69 16.73 -29.54
CA VAL A 707 25.84 16.39 -28.68
C VAL A 707 27.06 17.19 -29.11
N ARG A 708 27.72 17.86 -28.17
CA ARG A 708 28.99 18.57 -28.37
C ARG A 708 30.03 18.08 -27.36
N THR A 709 31.21 17.72 -27.83
CA THR A 709 32.31 17.32 -26.95
C THR A 709 33.08 18.55 -26.47
N ARG A 710 33.24 18.71 -25.15
CA ARG A 710 34.09 19.74 -24.53
C ARG A 710 35.12 19.08 -23.61
N GLY A 711 36.33 18.88 -24.12
CA GLY A 711 37.40 18.21 -23.36
C GLY A 711 37.02 16.75 -23.04
N ARG A 712 36.78 16.45 -21.75
CA ARG A 712 36.37 15.11 -21.26
C ARG A 712 34.85 14.95 -21.09
N ASN A 713 34.09 16.02 -21.32
CA ASN A 713 32.66 16.08 -21.03
C ASN A 713 31.86 16.13 -22.34
N LEU A 714 30.63 15.64 -22.29
CA LEU A 714 29.63 15.85 -23.33
C LEU A 714 28.69 16.96 -22.89
N GLN A 715 28.31 17.83 -23.81
CA GLN A 715 27.20 18.75 -23.67
C GLN A 715 26.07 18.26 -24.57
N CYS A 716 24.96 17.86 -23.98
CA CYS A 716 23.79 17.31 -24.65
C CYS A 716 22.65 18.33 -24.59
N SER A 717 22.00 18.62 -25.71
CA SER A 717 20.90 19.59 -25.78
C SER A 717 19.72 19.01 -26.55
N PHE A 718 18.50 19.16 -26.03
CA PHE A 718 17.27 18.78 -26.74
C PHE A 718 16.11 19.67 -26.29
N ALA A 719 15.00 19.65 -27.02
CA ALA A 719 13.75 20.32 -26.65
C ALA A 719 12.62 19.28 -26.70
N PRO A 720 11.96 18.95 -25.58
CA PRO A 720 10.93 17.91 -25.56
C PRO A 720 9.78 18.22 -26.50
N GLY A 721 9.43 17.28 -27.38
CA GLY A 721 8.27 17.42 -28.27
C GLY A 721 6.93 17.07 -27.63
N ARG A 722 6.96 16.38 -26.48
CA ARG A 722 5.77 15.90 -25.75
C ARG A 722 6.06 15.67 -24.27
N GLY A 723 4.99 15.63 -23.47
CA GLY A 723 5.06 15.27 -22.06
C GLY A 723 5.49 13.83 -21.81
N GLY A 724 5.86 13.52 -20.58
CA GLY A 724 6.35 12.21 -20.13
C GLY A 724 7.69 12.29 -19.40
N TYR A 725 8.31 11.14 -19.15
CA TYR A 725 9.58 11.05 -18.41
C TYR A 725 10.75 10.89 -19.37
N HIS A 726 11.56 11.93 -19.51
CA HIS A 726 12.66 11.99 -20.46
C HIS A 726 13.99 11.59 -19.80
N GLN A 727 14.77 10.74 -20.47
CA GLN A 727 16.10 10.29 -20.05
C GLN A 727 17.08 10.33 -21.21
N LEU A 728 18.29 10.85 -20.99
CA LEU A 728 19.41 10.62 -21.90
C LEU A 728 19.94 9.20 -21.69
N GLU A 729 20.20 8.49 -22.79
CA GLU A 729 20.79 7.16 -22.81
C GLU A 729 22.15 7.20 -23.51
N LEU A 730 23.19 6.67 -22.87
CA LEU A 730 24.56 6.63 -23.41
C LEU A 730 24.92 5.19 -23.78
N SER A 731 25.37 5.01 -25.03
CA SER A 731 25.81 3.71 -25.53
C SER A 731 27.10 3.79 -26.33
N ASP A 732 27.80 2.67 -26.47
CA ASP A 732 28.90 2.51 -27.44
C ASP A 732 28.95 1.09 -28.01
N LYS A 733 29.81 0.88 -29.01
CA LYS A 733 29.95 -0.41 -29.72
C LYS A 733 30.43 -1.56 -28.83
N GLN A 734 31.21 -1.30 -27.79
CA GLN A 734 31.81 -2.35 -26.96
C GLN A 734 30.83 -2.81 -25.88
N ARG A 735 30.18 -1.86 -25.20
CA ARG A 735 29.37 -2.09 -24.01
C ARG A 735 27.88 -2.19 -24.32
N GLY A 736 27.44 -1.63 -25.44
CA GLY A 736 26.03 -1.30 -25.65
C GLY A 736 25.64 -0.12 -24.75
N LEU A 737 24.41 -0.10 -24.27
CA LEU A 737 23.92 0.89 -23.30
C LEU A 737 24.67 0.75 -21.96
N PHE A 738 25.22 1.85 -21.45
CA PHE A 738 26.03 1.85 -20.23
C PHE A 738 25.77 3.02 -19.27
N ALA A 739 24.88 3.97 -19.58
CA ALA A 739 24.45 4.97 -18.61
C ALA A 739 23.09 5.58 -18.99
N ARG A 740 22.39 6.09 -17.98
CA ARG A 740 21.16 6.88 -18.13
C ARG A 740 21.17 8.08 -17.21
N SER A 741 20.62 9.20 -17.67
CA SER A 741 20.32 10.32 -16.78
C SER A 741 19.18 9.96 -15.82
N PRO A 742 19.02 10.70 -14.71
CA PRO A 742 17.75 10.75 -14.00
C PRO A 742 16.59 11.04 -14.97
N ALA A 743 15.42 10.49 -14.67
CA ALA A 743 14.20 10.79 -15.41
C ALA A 743 13.73 12.20 -15.06
N LEU A 744 13.59 13.04 -16.07
CA LEU A 744 13.04 14.39 -15.96
C LEU A 744 11.58 14.36 -16.39
N HIS A 745 10.68 14.81 -15.52
CA HIS A 745 9.27 14.91 -15.88
C HIS A 745 9.04 16.13 -16.77
N VAL A 746 8.68 15.92 -18.03
CA VAL A 746 8.19 16.96 -18.92
C VAL A 746 6.68 16.98 -18.79
N LEU A 747 6.14 18.09 -18.28
CA LEU A 747 4.69 18.20 -18.06
C LEU A 747 3.97 18.37 -19.40
N SER A 748 2.87 17.65 -19.58
CA SER A 748 1.86 18.00 -20.59
C SER A 748 1.24 19.38 -20.28
N ASP A 749 0.55 19.98 -21.25
CA ASP A 749 -0.13 21.27 -21.04
C ASP A 749 -1.15 21.21 -19.89
N GLU A 750 -1.84 20.07 -19.74
CA GLU A 750 -2.79 19.83 -18.65
C GLU A 750 -2.08 19.74 -17.29
N GLU A 751 -1.03 18.93 -17.19
CA GLU A 751 -0.23 18.80 -15.96
C GLU A 751 0.46 20.11 -15.59
N LEU A 752 0.90 20.90 -16.57
CA LEU A 752 1.51 22.20 -16.37
C LEU A 752 0.48 23.22 -15.87
N ALA A 753 -0.74 23.21 -16.41
CA ALA A 753 -1.84 24.03 -15.91
C ALA A 753 -2.20 23.66 -14.46
N GLU A 754 -2.27 22.36 -14.15
CA GLU A 754 -2.49 21.87 -12.79
C GLU A 754 -1.34 22.27 -11.85
N ARG A 755 -0.08 22.14 -12.29
CA ARG A 755 1.08 22.54 -11.48
C ARG A 755 1.09 24.03 -11.21
N ARG A 756 0.76 24.86 -12.20
CA ARG A 756 0.60 26.32 -12.03
C ARG A 756 -0.52 26.65 -11.03
N LEU A 757 -1.63 25.92 -11.07
CA LEU A 757 -2.70 26.06 -10.08
C LEU A 757 -2.24 25.67 -8.66
N GLN A 758 -1.42 24.63 -8.54
CA GLN A 758 -0.91 24.16 -7.25
C GLN A 758 0.16 25.09 -6.66
N GLU A 759 1.04 25.65 -7.50
CA GLU A 759 2.17 26.49 -7.08
C GLU A 759 1.83 27.98 -6.92
N GLY A 760 0.80 28.45 -7.61
CA GLY A 760 0.35 29.85 -7.63
C GLY A 760 -0.69 30.20 -6.55
N PRO A 761 -1.13 31.47 -6.50
CA PRO A 761 -2.21 31.90 -5.62
C PRO A 761 -3.57 31.34 -6.10
N PRO A 762 -4.55 31.15 -5.19
CA PRO A 762 -5.89 30.70 -5.57
C PRO A 762 -6.56 31.64 -6.57
N ALA A 763 -7.24 31.06 -7.56
CA ALA A 763 -8.01 31.81 -8.57
C ALA A 763 -9.45 32.04 -8.09
N PHE A 764 -9.83 33.31 -7.97
CA PHE A 764 -11.14 33.78 -7.53
C PHE A 764 -11.90 34.35 -8.75
N HIS A 765 -13.20 34.06 -8.87
CA HIS A 765 -13.97 34.31 -10.10
C HIS A 765 -15.27 35.11 -9.89
N ASN A 766 -15.68 35.34 -8.65
CA ASN A 766 -16.95 35.99 -8.31
C ASN A 766 -16.71 37.37 -7.71
N ASP A 767 -16.82 38.41 -8.55
CA ASP A 767 -16.69 39.81 -8.13
C ASP A 767 -17.72 40.14 -7.04
N GLY A 768 -17.22 40.40 -5.82
CA GLY A 768 -18.02 40.82 -4.65
C GLY A 768 -18.24 39.75 -3.57
N GLY A 769 -17.82 38.50 -3.79
CA GLY A 769 -17.79 37.46 -2.75
C GLY A 769 -16.59 37.59 -1.80
N LEU A 770 -16.71 37.05 -0.58
CA LEU A 770 -15.57 36.88 0.32
C LEU A 770 -14.60 35.85 -0.27
N ARG A 771 -13.35 36.25 -0.50
CA ARG A 771 -12.31 35.36 -1.06
C ARG A 771 -11.84 34.36 0.00
N VAL A 772 -12.26 33.10 -0.13
CA VAL A 772 -11.95 32.03 0.83
C VAL A 772 -11.04 30.99 0.19
N GLY A 773 -9.81 30.86 0.68
CA GLY A 773 -8.92 29.76 0.30
C GLY A 773 -9.16 28.54 1.19
N VAL A 774 -9.42 27.37 0.60
CA VAL A 774 -9.63 26.11 1.34
C VAL A 774 -8.49 25.13 1.03
N TRP A 775 -7.73 24.70 2.04
CA TRP A 775 -6.61 23.77 1.84
C TRP A 775 -7.06 22.42 1.27
N GLN A 776 -6.59 22.05 0.07
CA GLN A 776 -7.09 20.89 -0.70
C GLN A 776 -6.15 19.68 -0.77
N HIS A 777 -4.93 19.69 -0.19
CA HIS A 777 -3.97 18.57 -0.28
C HIS A 777 -4.41 17.32 0.49
N ASN A 778 -5.46 16.65 0.01
CA ASN A 778 -6.12 15.51 0.63
C ASN A 778 -6.44 15.77 2.12
N ALA A 779 -6.88 16.96 2.48
CA ALA A 779 -7.28 17.27 3.84
C ALA A 779 -8.70 16.73 4.09
N TYR A 780 -8.98 16.31 5.32
CA TYR A 780 -10.28 15.80 5.70
C TYR A 780 -11.37 16.86 5.47
N GLY A 781 -12.45 16.49 4.78
CA GLY A 781 -13.61 17.35 4.52
C GLY A 781 -13.38 18.49 3.53
N ALA A 782 -12.15 18.73 3.06
CA ALA A 782 -11.79 19.93 2.29
C ALA A 782 -12.59 20.12 0.99
N ALA A 783 -12.74 19.06 0.20
CA ALA A 783 -13.47 19.12 -1.08
C ALA A 783 -14.97 19.41 -0.86
N ILE A 784 -15.56 18.85 0.20
CA ILE A 784 -16.95 19.08 0.58
C ILE A 784 -17.14 20.52 1.07
N ILE A 785 -16.23 21.02 1.92
CA ILE A 785 -16.24 22.41 2.38
C ILE A 785 -16.17 23.37 1.19
N LEU A 786 -15.23 23.16 0.24
CA LEU A 786 -15.10 23.98 -0.95
C LEU A 786 -16.38 23.97 -1.80
N THR A 787 -16.96 22.80 -2.01
CA THR A 787 -18.22 22.65 -2.77
C THR A 787 -19.38 23.36 -2.07
N ALA A 788 -19.49 23.23 -0.75
CA ALA A 788 -20.53 23.86 0.04
C ALA A 788 -20.43 25.40 0.02
N LEU A 789 -19.22 25.95 0.01
CA LEU A 789 -19.00 27.41 -0.09
C LEU A 789 -19.31 27.95 -1.49
N ASN A 790 -18.94 27.23 -2.55
CA ASN A 790 -19.25 27.64 -3.92
C ASN A 790 -20.75 27.54 -4.27
N ALA A 791 -21.53 26.81 -3.48
CA ALA A 791 -22.99 26.80 -3.57
C ALA A 791 -23.67 27.98 -2.84
N GLU A 792 -22.92 28.77 -2.06
CA GLU A 792 -23.47 29.81 -1.19
C GLU A 792 -23.17 31.22 -1.71
N ALA A 793 -24.21 32.04 -1.84
CA ALA A 793 -24.06 33.43 -2.25
C ALA A 793 -23.23 34.22 -1.22
N GLY A 794 -22.33 35.08 -1.70
CA GLY A 794 -21.47 35.92 -0.87
C GLY A 794 -20.11 35.32 -0.54
N PHE A 795 -19.80 34.11 -1.01
CA PHE A 795 -18.47 33.52 -0.96
C PHE A 795 -17.91 33.31 -2.38
N ASP A 796 -16.61 33.53 -2.51
CA ASP A 796 -15.82 33.18 -3.68
C ASP A 796 -14.72 32.24 -3.18
N ALA A 797 -15.00 30.93 -3.21
CA ALA A 797 -14.13 29.94 -2.59
C ALA A 797 -13.26 29.24 -3.63
N ALA A 798 -11.96 29.23 -3.39
CA ALA A 798 -10.96 28.66 -4.28
C ALA A 798 -10.11 27.62 -3.54
N PRO A 799 -9.62 26.59 -4.25
CA PRO A 799 -8.71 25.63 -3.67
C PRO A 799 -7.36 26.30 -3.34
N LEU A 800 -6.82 26.01 -2.15
CA LEU A 800 -5.50 26.45 -1.69
C LEU A 800 -4.58 25.22 -1.62
N TYR A 801 -3.46 25.28 -2.34
CA TYR A 801 -2.50 24.18 -2.43
C TYR A 801 -1.13 24.53 -1.82
N ASN A 802 -0.86 25.79 -1.54
CA ASN A 802 0.38 26.20 -0.92
C ASN A 802 0.12 27.33 0.08
N LEU A 803 1.04 27.50 1.02
CA LEU A 803 0.96 28.51 2.07
C LEU A 803 1.98 29.64 1.85
N LYS A 804 2.41 29.84 0.61
CA LYS A 804 3.29 30.96 0.26
C LYS A 804 2.60 32.27 0.61
N ALA A 805 3.38 33.29 1.00
CA ALA A 805 2.85 34.58 1.43
C ALA A 805 1.87 35.19 0.42
N GLU A 806 2.17 35.14 -0.88
CA GLU A 806 1.31 35.65 -1.96
C GLU A 806 -0.04 34.91 -2.04
N SER A 807 -0.04 33.59 -1.89
CA SER A 807 -1.24 32.74 -1.88
C SER A 807 -2.13 33.01 -0.67
N LEU A 808 -1.52 33.20 0.51
CA LEU A 808 -2.23 33.59 1.72
C LEU A 808 -2.81 35.01 1.57
N GLN A 809 -2.05 35.96 1.04
CA GLN A 809 -2.48 37.35 0.83
C GLN A 809 -3.59 37.50 -0.23
N ALA A 810 -3.66 36.58 -1.20
CA ALA A 810 -4.77 36.52 -2.15
C ALA A 810 -6.11 36.19 -1.44
N CYS A 811 -6.05 35.44 -0.33
CA CYS A 811 -7.21 35.06 0.46
C CYS A 811 -7.60 36.17 1.46
N GLN A 812 -8.90 36.41 1.64
CA GLN A 812 -9.39 37.16 2.80
C GLN A 812 -9.53 36.25 4.02
N ILE A 813 -9.99 35.01 3.78
CA ILE A 813 -10.15 33.95 4.77
C ILE A 813 -9.42 32.71 4.26
N VAL A 814 -8.70 32.03 5.15
CA VAL A 814 -8.09 30.73 4.89
C VAL A 814 -8.75 29.70 5.81
N ILE A 815 -9.12 28.55 5.25
CA ILE A 815 -9.62 27.40 6.00
C ILE A 815 -8.59 26.28 5.87
N LEU A 816 -8.10 25.79 7.01
CA LEU A 816 -7.18 24.66 7.09
C LEU A 816 -7.86 23.50 7.82
N PRO A 817 -8.47 22.57 7.08
CA PRO A 817 -8.95 21.33 7.66
C PRO A 817 -7.78 20.43 8.06
N GLN A 818 -8.02 19.46 8.93
CA GLN A 818 -6.99 18.48 9.30
C GLN A 818 -6.36 17.83 8.05
N PRO A 819 -5.03 17.82 7.91
CA PRO A 819 -4.35 17.19 6.79
C PRO A 819 -4.37 15.65 6.89
N ARG A 820 -4.60 14.94 5.76
CA ARG A 820 -4.19 13.52 5.61
C ARG A 820 -2.79 13.42 5.01
N SER A 821 -2.53 14.25 4.00
CA SER A 821 -1.23 14.38 3.34
C SER A 821 -0.56 15.69 3.76
N GLN A 822 0.77 15.80 3.59
CA GLN A 822 1.54 16.98 3.99
C GLN A 822 1.45 17.32 5.49
N SER A 823 1.20 16.32 6.36
CA SER A 823 1.01 16.57 7.80
C SER A 823 2.25 17.14 8.48
N GLU A 824 3.45 16.76 8.04
CA GLU A 824 4.72 17.29 8.58
C GLU A 824 4.85 18.81 8.42
N LEU A 825 4.34 19.39 7.32
CA LEU A 825 4.31 20.85 7.11
C LEU A 825 3.69 21.58 8.30
N PHE A 826 2.66 20.99 8.91
CA PHE A 826 1.91 21.55 10.03
C PHE A 826 2.56 21.29 11.40
N ARG A 827 3.69 20.57 11.43
CA ARG A 827 4.51 20.29 12.62
C ARG A 827 5.76 21.18 12.71
N GLU A 828 6.05 21.96 11.66
CA GLU A 828 7.23 22.82 11.58
C GLU A 828 6.96 24.23 12.14
N ASP A 829 7.94 24.82 12.84
CA ASP A 829 7.83 26.18 13.38
C ASP A 829 7.72 27.25 12.27
N ALA A 830 8.33 27.02 11.11
CA ALA A 830 8.24 27.93 9.96
C ALA A 830 6.78 28.13 9.50
N TYR A 831 5.95 27.07 9.59
CA TYR A 831 4.53 27.17 9.28
C TYR A 831 3.76 28.04 10.30
N ARG A 832 4.13 27.95 11.58
CA ARG A 832 3.55 28.83 12.61
C ARG A 832 3.82 30.30 12.31
N GLU A 833 5.04 30.64 11.92
CA GLU A 833 5.40 32.02 11.57
C GLU A 833 4.56 32.54 10.39
N LEU A 834 4.46 31.77 9.31
CA LEU A 834 3.64 32.12 8.13
C LEU A 834 2.17 32.42 8.48
N LEU A 835 1.53 31.56 9.29
CA LEU A 835 0.16 31.79 9.69
C LEU A 835 0.00 33.01 10.59
N ARG A 836 0.94 33.24 11.51
CA ARG A 836 0.91 34.39 12.39
C ARG A 836 1.05 35.68 11.60
N ASP A 837 1.98 35.74 10.66
CA ASP A 837 2.17 36.89 9.79
C ASP A 837 0.92 37.20 8.96
N TYR A 838 0.29 36.18 8.38
CA TYR A 838 -0.96 36.33 7.64
C TYR A 838 -2.08 36.90 8.52
N VAL A 839 -2.32 36.34 9.71
CA VAL A 839 -3.39 36.81 10.61
C VAL A 839 -3.08 38.21 11.16
N GLN A 840 -1.85 38.47 11.61
CA GLN A 840 -1.46 39.78 12.15
C GLN A 840 -1.59 40.90 11.10
N SER A 841 -1.36 40.57 9.82
CA SER A 841 -1.53 41.48 8.69
C SER A 841 -2.99 41.74 8.28
N GLY A 842 -3.96 41.13 8.98
CA GLY A 842 -5.39 41.30 8.70
C GLY A 842 -6.05 40.09 8.02
N GLY A 843 -5.30 39.01 7.81
CA GLY A 843 -5.81 37.72 7.38
C GLY A 843 -6.76 37.10 8.41
N ARG A 844 -7.61 36.20 7.93
CA ARG A 844 -8.60 35.50 8.77
C ARG A 844 -8.40 34.01 8.60
N LEU A 845 -8.39 33.27 9.71
CA LEU A 845 -8.05 31.85 9.69
C LEU A 845 -9.08 31.01 10.47
N LEU A 846 -9.51 29.92 9.85
CA LEU A 846 -10.27 28.84 10.48
C LEU A 846 -9.45 27.55 10.41
N VAL A 847 -9.19 26.92 11.55
CA VAL A 847 -8.60 25.57 11.62
C VAL A 847 -9.60 24.57 12.20
N THR A 848 -9.54 23.31 11.76
CA THR A 848 -10.43 22.26 12.27
C THR A 848 -9.70 21.07 12.88
N HIS A 849 -10.38 20.41 13.82
CA HIS A 849 -9.98 19.17 14.47
C HIS A 849 -8.52 19.20 14.96
N ALA A 850 -7.68 18.24 14.55
CA ALA A 850 -6.34 18.09 15.12
C ALA A 850 -5.43 19.32 14.92
N LEU A 851 -5.69 20.16 13.90
CA LEU A 851 -4.92 21.40 13.68
C LEU A 851 -5.15 22.48 14.75
N VAL A 852 -6.04 22.26 15.72
CA VAL A 852 -6.12 23.12 16.91
C VAL A 852 -4.93 22.94 17.87
N GLY A 853 -4.04 21.96 17.62
CA GLY A 853 -2.75 21.82 18.31
C GLY A 853 -2.49 20.46 18.98
N ILE A 854 -2.91 19.35 18.37
CA ILE A 854 -2.63 17.98 18.85
C ILE A 854 -1.89 17.14 17.77
N ARG A 855 -1.48 15.90 18.08
CA ARG A 855 -0.77 14.99 17.14
C ARG A 855 0.56 15.57 16.63
N GLY A 856 1.21 16.37 17.46
CA GLY A 856 2.44 17.09 17.15
C GLY A 856 2.28 18.30 16.23
N TYR A 857 1.05 18.68 15.84
CA TYR A 857 0.84 19.90 15.05
C TYR A 857 1.07 21.15 15.90
N VAL A 858 1.62 22.19 15.26
CA VAL A 858 1.99 23.42 15.96
C VAL A 858 0.73 24.24 16.28
N ASN A 859 0.57 24.59 17.55
CA ASN A 859 -0.40 25.59 17.97
C ASN A 859 0.11 27.00 17.63
N ALA A 860 -0.38 27.56 16.53
CA ALA A 860 0.09 28.85 16.06
C ALA A 860 -0.37 30.05 16.94
N PHE A 861 -1.42 29.89 17.75
CA PHE A 861 -2.05 31.00 18.49
C PHE A 861 -2.34 30.66 19.97
N PRO A 862 -1.30 30.44 20.79
CA PRO A 862 -1.46 30.12 22.22
C PRO A 862 -2.25 31.17 23.02
N GLU A 863 -2.26 32.43 22.56
CA GLU A 863 -3.02 33.52 23.19
C GLU A 863 -4.54 33.35 23.05
N LEU A 864 -4.98 32.62 22.02
CA LEU A 864 -6.37 32.33 21.73
C LEU A 864 -6.76 30.93 22.20
N VAL A 865 -5.88 29.94 22.00
CA VAL A 865 -6.05 28.56 22.47
C VAL A 865 -4.79 28.18 23.22
N ALA A 866 -4.82 28.15 24.56
CA ALA A 866 -3.63 27.89 25.37
C ALA A 866 -3.09 26.46 25.15
N THR A 867 -3.99 25.48 25.19
CA THR A 867 -3.68 24.06 25.01
C THR A 867 -4.87 23.34 24.36
N ALA A 868 -4.60 22.18 23.76
CA ALA A 868 -5.60 21.26 23.26
C ALA A 868 -5.39 19.87 23.88
N GLN A 869 -6.48 19.14 24.12
CA GLN A 869 -6.45 17.86 24.81
C GLN A 869 -6.12 16.70 23.85
N GLU A 870 -5.15 15.86 24.23
CA GLU A 870 -4.81 14.61 23.55
C GLU A 870 -4.78 13.46 24.59
N PRO A 871 -5.50 12.33 24.37
CA PRO A 871 -6.25 11.96 23.17
C PRO A 871 -7.55 12.78 22.98
N ALA A 872 -8.09 12.74 21.75
CA ALA A 872 -9.37 13.35 21.39
C ALA A 872 -10.52 12.84 22.28
N LEU A 873 -11.51 13.69 22.55
CA LEU A 873 -12.69 13.30 23.31
C LEU A 873 -13.64 12.48 22.44
N PRO A 874 -14.09 11.30 22.89
CA PRO A 874 -15.11 10.53 22.18
C PRO A 874 -16.48 11.22 22.28
N GLY A 875 -17.30 11.03 21.25
CA GLY A 875 -18.67 11.55 21.16
C GLY A 875 -18.81 12.66 20.12
N ALA A 876 -20.01 12.79 19.58
CA ALA A 876 -20.34 13.72 18.49
C ALA A 876 -21.19 14.92 18.95
N GLU A 877 -21.69 14.90 20.19
CA GLU A 877 -22.59 15.91 20.74
C GLU A 877 -21.90 17.24 21.05
N TRP A 878 -22.58 18.35 20.77
CA TRP A 878 -22.13 19.68 21.16
C TRP A 878 -23.27 20.69 21.24
N ARG A 879 -23.05 21.80 21.94
CA ARG A 879 -24.00 22.91 22.05
C ARG A 879 -23.29 24.27 22.03
N LEU A 880 -24.06 25.34 21.87
CA LEU A 880 -23.54 26.70 21.95
C LEU A 880 -23.21 27.10 23.39
N ARG A 881 -22.12 27.85 23.55
CA ARG A 881 -21.78 28.53 24.81
C ARG A 881 -22.08 30.03 24.69
N GLY A 882 -23.34 30.37 24.96
CA GLY A 882 -23.85 31.74 24.84
C GLY A 882 -24.07 32.17 23.39
N ARG A 883 -24.35 33.47 23.19
CA ARG A 883 -24.59 34.04 21.85
C ARG A 883 -23.32 34.68 21.31
N HIS A 884 -22.98 34.38 20.06
CA HIS A 884 -21.87 34.99 19.33
C HIS A 884 -22.20 35.07 17.82
N PRO A 885 -21.75 36.10 17.08
CA PRO A 885 -21.99 36.18 15.63
C PRO A 885 -21.43 34.98 14.84
N ALA A 886 -20.31 34.40 15.29
CA ALA A 886 -19.72 33.21 14.66
C ALA A 886 -20.59 31.94 14.77
N THR A 887 -21.67 31.96 15.56
CA THR A 887 -22.61 30.85 15.71
C THR A 887 -24.04 31.31 15.39
N ALA A 888 -24.19 32.38 14.62
CA ALA A 888 -25.50 32.93 14.26
C ALA A 888 -26.32 31.94 13.43
N GLY A 889 -27.61 31.82 13.77
CA GLY A 889 -28.53 30.88 13.11
C GLY A 889 -28.63 29.51 13.76
N LEU A 890 -27.83 29.23 14.80
CA LEU A 890 -27.94 28.02 15.62
C LEU A 890 -28.73 28.31 16.91
N GLY A 891 -29.60 27.37 17.31
CA GLY A 891 -30.38 27.46 18.54
C GLY A 891 -29.65 26.87 19.77
N PRO A 892 -30.31 26.83 20.94
CA PRO A 892 -29.73 26.34 22.20
C PRO A 892 -29.72 24.80 22.31
N GLU A 893 -30.26 24.09 21.32
CA GLU A 893 -30.33 22.63 21.30
C GLU A 893 -28.96 21.94 21.25
N LEU A 894 -28.98 20.64 21.53
CA LEU A 894 -27.81 19.77 21.36
C LEU A 894 -27.73 19.31 19.91
N PHE A 895 -26.57 19.52 19.29
CA PHE A 895 -26.26 19.13 17.92
C PHE A 895 -25.41 17.87 17.90
N GLN A 896 -25.43 17.16 16.77
CA GLN A 896 -24.60 16.01 16.48
C GLN A 896 -23.63 16.36 15.35
N SER A 897 -22.34 16.19 15.59
CA SER A 897 -21.31 16.25 14.55
C SER A 897 -21.38 15.02 13.65
N THR A 898 -20.92 15.15 12.41
CA THR A 898 -20.75 14.03 11.49
C THR A 898 -19.61 13.11 11.91
N PHE A 899 -18.67 13.62 12.72
CA PHE A 899 -17.51 12.88 13.22
C PHE A 899 -17.68 12.43 14.67
N GLY A 900 -17.10 11.27 15.00
CA GLY A 900 -17.32 10.58 16.28
C GLY A 900 -16.41 11.02 17.43
N ASP A 901 -15.46 11.92 17.18
CA ASP A 901 -14.62 12.52 18.21
C ASP A 901 -14.52 14.05 18.01
N ARG A 902 -14.05 14.74 19.06
CA ARG A 902 -13.92 16.20 19.12
C ARG A 902 -12.71 16.58 19.96
N ILE A 903 -12.06 17.68 19.60
CA ILE A 903 -10.88 18.16 20.34
C ILE A 903 -11.31 19.22 21.34
N ALA A 904 -11.14 18.93 22.63
CA ALA A 904 -11.30 19.92 23.68
C ALA A 904 -10.09 20.86 23.73
N MET A 905 -10.37 22.12 24.01
CA MET A 905 -9.39 23.21 24.05
C MET A 905 -9.50 23.97 25.36
N THR A 906 -8.36 24.44 25.87
CA THR A 906 -8.32 25.45 26.93
C THR A 906 -8.24 26.82 26.25
N PRO A 907 -9.22 27.74 26.44
CA PRO A 907 -9.13 29.07 25.86
C PRO A 907 -7.93 29.83 26.44
N GLY A 908 -7.19 30.52 25.58
CA GLY A 908 -6.15 31.46 25.99
C GLY A 908 -6.74 32.80 26.47
N ALA A 909 -5.90 33.71 26.93
CA ALA A 909 -6.31 35.00 27.50
C ALA A 909 -7.16 35.87 26.55
N MET A 910 -7.01 35.68 25.23
CA MET A 910 -7.75 36.40 24.20
C MET A 910 -8.85 35.55 23.54
N GLY A 911 -8.99 34.29 23.95
CA GLY A 911 -9.92 33.33 23.36
C GLY A 911 -11.30 33.40 23.98
N ARG A 912 -12.35 33.43 23.14
CA ARG A 912 -13.75 33.29 23.57
C ARG A 912 -14.30 31.94 23.14
N VAL A 913 -14.76 31.16 24.11
CA VAL A 913 -15.46 29.90 23.84
C VAL A 913 -16.87 30.21 23.32
N VAL A 914 -17.25 29.59 22.21
CA VAL A 914 -18.57 29.76 21.57
C VAL A 914 -19.33 28.46 21.39
N ALA A 915 -18.66 27.31 21.50
CA ALA A 915 -19.30 26.00 21.56
C ALA A 915 -18.57 25.08 22.54
N GLU A 916 -19.32 24.18 23.17
CA GLU A 916 -18.86 23.23 24.18
C GLU A 916 -19.53 21.86 24.01
N THR A 917 -18.95 20.84 24.61
CA THR A 917 -19.57 19.53 24.80
C THR A 917 -20.75 19.62 25.78
N PRO A 918 -21.57 18.56 25.92
CA PRO A 918 -22.51 18.46 27.05
C PRO A 918 -21.86 18.58 28.43
N GLY A 919 -20.60 18.13 28.56
CA GLY A 919 -19.79 18.18 29.78
C GLY A 919 -19.18 19.56 30.09
N GLY A 920 -19.28 20.51 29.16
CA GLY A 920 -18.77 21.88 29.32
C GLY A 920 -17.33 22.09 28.85
N GLU A 921 -16.68 21.06 28.28
CA GLU A 921 -15.38 21.21 27.64
C GLU A 921 -15.50 22.08 26.37
N ALA A 922 -14.63 23.08 26.23
CA ALA A 922 -14.70 23.99 25.09
C ALA A 922 -14.21 23.29 23.81
N ILE A 923 -15.02 23.36 22.74
CA ILE A 923 -14.70 22.74 21.45
C ILE A 923 -14.66 23.75 20.30
N MET A 924 -15.02 25.01 20.55
CA MET A 924 -14.81 26.07 19.58
C MET A 924 -14.42 27.36 20.29
N VAL A 925 -13.26 27.88 19.89
CA VAL A 925 -12.68 29.11 20.44
C VAL A 925 -12.43 30.09 19.31
N VAL A 926 -12.90 31.31 19.47
CA VAL A 926 -12.74 32.40 18.50
C VAL A 926 -12.11 33.61 19.15
N GLY A 927 -11.40 34.42 18.37
CA GLY A 927 -10.92 35.71 18.85
C GLY A 927 -10.19 36.52 17.79
N GLN A 928 -9.62 37.64 18.22
CA GLN A 928 -8.95 38.60 17.37
C GLN A 928 -7.48 38.73 17.79
N LEU A 929 -6.56 38.79 16.83
CA LEU A 929 -5.14 39.03 17.07
C LEU A 929 -4.64 40.07 16.06
N GLY A 930 -4.16 41.21 16.56
CA GLY A 930 -3.82 42.35 15.70
C GLY A 930 -5.01 42.80 14.86
N LYS A 931 -4.82 42.86 13.53
CA LYS A 931 -5.87 43.24 12.57
C LYS A 931 -6.71 42.04 12.09
N GLY A 932 -6.31 40.81 12.39
CA GLY A 932 -6.95 39.59 11.90
C GLY A 932 -7.82 38.89 12.93
N ARG A 933 -8.56 37.88 12.48
CA ARG A 933 -9.44 37.03 13.31
C ARG A 933 -9.07 35.56 13.14
N TYR A 934 -9.27 34.77 14.20
CA TYR A 934 -8.99 33.35 14.22
C TYR A 934 -10.13 32.57 14.86
N ALA A 935 -10.43 31.41 14.29
CA ALA A 935 -11.37 30.44 14.81
C ALA A 935 -10.72 29.05 14.85
N ALA A 936 -10.71 28.44 16.04
CA ALA A 936 -10.33 27.05 16.24
C ALA A 936 -11.59 26.23 16.48
N CYS A 937 -11.83 25.23 15.63
CA CYS A 937 -12.99 24.34 15.73
C CYS A 937 -12.52 22.91 15.98
N GLY A 938 -12.76 22.37 17.17
CA GLY A 938 -12.39 21.00 17.54
C GLY A 938 -13.24 19.91 16.86
N LEU A 939 -14.24 20.28 16.04
CA LEU A 939 -15.07 19.34 15.28
C LEU A 939 -14.40 18.89 13.98
N GLY A 940 -14.63 17.63 13.60
CA GLY A 940 -14.27 17.08 12.30
C GLY A 940 -15.29 17.46 11.24
N LEU A 941 -15.28 18.72 10.78
CA LEU A 941 -16.24 19.19 9.78
C LEU A 941 -16.15 18.39 8.47
N ALA A 942 -17.29 17.88 8.00
CA ALA A 942 -17.39 17.03 6.80
C ALA A 942 -16.58 15.73 6.89
N ILE A 943 -16.30 15.25 8.11
CA ILE A 943 -15.67 13.96 8.37
C ILE A 943 -16.72 13.02 8.92
N GLY A 944 -16.98 11.93 8.21
CA GLY A 944 -17.91 10.89 8.59
C GLY A 944 -17.23 9.67 9.23
N PRO A 945 -18.01 8.60 9.47
CA PRO A 945 -17.50 7.35 10.04
C PRO A 945 -16.33 6.76 9.25
N LYS A 946 -15.34 6.22 9.97
CA LYS A 946 -14.08 5.66 9.42
C LYS A 946 -13.24 6.72 8.68
N ASP A 947 -13.31 7.96 9.16
CA ASP A 947 -12.55 9.11 8.67
C ASP A 947 -12.75 9.40 7.17
N LYS A 948 -13.93 9.06 6.63
CA LYS A 948 -14.29 9.32 5.23
C LYS A 948 -14.97 10.67 5.12
N ASP A 949 -14.70 11.41 4.05
CA ASP A 949 -15.41 12.67 3.81
C ASP A 949 -16.90 12.40 3.61
N CYS A 950 -17.74 13.26 4.20
CA CYS A 950 -19.19 13.21 4.06
C CYS A 950 -19.77 14.62 3.96
N GLU A 951 -21.03 14.72 3.53
CA GLU A 951 -21.75 16.00 3.55
C GLU A 951 -21.81 16.58 4.97
N LEU A 952 -21.73 17.91 5.06
CA LEU A 952 -21.90 18.64 6.33
C LEU A 952 -23.31 18.43 6.86
N SER A 953 -23.46 18.23 8.18
CA SER A 953 -24.80 18.31 8.79
C SER A 953 -25.36 19.74 8.65
N VAL A 954 -26.68 19.89 8.79
CA VAL A 954 -27.32 21.23 8.74
C VAL A 954 -26.70 22.17 9.78
N ALA A 955 -26.41 21.66 10.98
CA ALA A 955 -25.78 22.43 12.05
C ALA A 955 -24.32 22.79 11.72
N GLU A 956 -23.53 21.84 11.22
CA GLU A 956 -22.13 22.09 10.82
C GLU A 956 -22.03 23.07 9.65
N ARG A 957 -22.93 22.96 8.66
CA ARG A 957 -23.02 23.91 7.55
C ARG A 957 -23.37 25.30 8.05
N THR A 958 -24.35 25.41 8.95
CA THR A 958 -24.74 26.70 9.55
C THR A 958 -23.60 27.30 10.38
N LEU A 959 -22.90 26.48 11.16
CA LEU A 959 -21.73 26.87 11.94
C LEU A 959 -20.61 27.39 11.03
N LEU A 960 -20.27 26.65 9.98
CA LEU A 960 -19.25 27.03 9.00
C LEU A 960 -19.58 28.39 8.37
N LEU A 961 -20.78 28.55 7.83
CA LEU A 961 -21.17 29.78 7.13
C LEU A 961 -21.24 31.00 8.07
N SER A 962 -21.77 30.83 9.28
CA SER A 962 -21.84 31.92 10.27
C SER A 962 -20.45 32.31 10.79
N THR A 963 -19.56 31.34 11.00
CA THR A 963 -18.16 31.57 11.36
C THR A 963 -17.44 32.36 10.28
N LEU A 964 -17.59 31.98 9.01
CA LEU A 964 -16.93 32.67 7.90
C LEU A 964 -17.47 34.07 7.66
N ARG A 965 -18.79 34.29 7.83
CA ARG A 965 -19.37 35.64 7.80
C ARG A 965 -18.78 36.51 8.90
N TRP A 966 -18.71 36.01 10.13
CA TRP A 966 -18.07 36.71 11.23
C TRP A 966 -16.59 36.98 10.95
N LEU A 967 -15.83 36.00 10.45
CA LEU A 967 -14.44 36.24 10.06
C LEU A 967 -14.36 37.38 9.03
N GLY A 968 -15.23 37.36 8.01
CA GLY A 968 -15.27 38.33 6.90
C GLY A 968 -15.74 39.75 7.22
N GLU A 969 -16.33 39.99 8.40
CA GLU A 969 -16.76 41.33 8.81
C GLU A 969 -15.59 42.33 8.79
N ARG A 970 -15.85 43.55 8.30
CA ARG A 970 -14.87 44.66 8.38
C ARG A 970 -14.75 45.08 9.85
N ALA A 971 -13.51 45.22 10.34
CA ALA A 971 -13.28 45.77 11.67
C ALA A 971 -13.95 47.16 11.78
N PRO A 972 -14.64 47.48 12.89
CA PRO A 972 -15.26 48.78 13.04
C PRO A 972 -14.17 49.86 12.92
N THR A 973 -14.33 50.77 11.97
CA THR A 973 -13.50 51.97 11.87
C THR A 973 -13.72 52.78 13.15
N ALA A 974 -12.65 53.02 13.90
CA ALA A 974 -12.69 53.88 15.07
C ALA A 974 -13.26 55.24 14.64
N LYS A 975 -14.48 55.57 15.08
CA LYS A 975 -15.00 56.93 14.95
C LYS A 975 -14.08 57.85 15.74
N SER A 976 -13.48 58.84 15.06
CA SER A 976 -12.72 59.89 15.72
C SER A 976 -13.66 60.73 16.58
N LYS A 977 -13.47 60.63 17.90
CA LYS A 977 -14.07 61.41 19.00
C LYS A 977 -15.59 61.39 19.14
#